data_AF-A0AA94Y4T8-F1
#
_entry.id   AF-A0AA94Y4T8-F1
#
_cell.length_a   1.000
_cell.length_b   1.000
_cell.length_c   1.000
_cell.angle_alpha   90.00
_cell.angle_beta   90.00
_cell.angle_gamma   90.00
#
_symmetry.space_group_name_H-M   'P 1'
#
loop_
_entity.id
_entity.type
_entity.pdbx_description
1 polymer ?
#
loop_
_entity_poly.entity_id
_entity_poly.type
_entity_poly.pdbx_seq_one_letter_code
_entity_poly.pdbx_strand_id
1 'polypeptide(L)'
;MMKRDNKTYRNWLCLLWLAVFTSCMDETFTASDVEGTFISIRGMAPHTGSVHSGTPEDYIIHTLRVLAFDKTTGDKVTNLFYNAHSGDIIRHPIDAGSYDFVFLANEPAYQPVRTLLDAITHYGDLNHIAYPADFFSSEQIIPMMQEIKNVTVLSGGQGATLEDNTTVSILQLALERMGVRVDVILRAEDDLDQAFKGIMFSNLPNLVPLTATYDGPAIERSVIRTFTVVDDGSYFTQGTPTAEWDWEKKVNRIILPANDPLSVTNESEAVNFTIDMGDNYNPSCKLKIASNPVNYSLPKNTKLDLTGYIKEPLMVNIEASEWENVDEDWNISGIKVLNVSDLEVSITDFNGARISFTSNMPVVKVMPQLYVGAGGLAAETEKVFNDLVLLNGDVKDSGTTITYTTSRFSYIYDKASQTGTGYMDVLLDEQNIMGTQETYRIFLSAEDEDGGSLQREIKVHASQHGKRFEFNPYGTGYIGAFFRNDEQGERIITGQQKRRDGTNERPQDLGTLGLWKAEVEEGNFIVLSSTPSFDPNVGTDNPGVAEHYKVLPNKYKGENGTYVEGRGRIYFRMGVTGKNAGTTPRYAKVKIQWYGGRYGTGDDELWYNTEYMYIRQGEADDYIMRPGTVDAISKGPSQGKARDYARKISPFNLTAPAYLNGGNEPYAKVDVKQGRFVKYPTQAGAFFQWGLPKDADQDYFRLAYHPTAYTVNHWIKDIQFFNSTSELFLPVWGTAPIPAEDIYDYGYKEIFETCPDGYHRPSDGYIDRIAYNGPYPNNIDQDGDHVIVKANTNKDVIKTVLTDYSVEIAFSELRQSLFKNPLSGDAGLNENIGGYDGSPEVGGIKVDRYQNFWQSRTDVDEAQEHITFLIGFYADGFFDRRPIKMGSADGSYPYCVSSGNAQAAYLGILVYNEANNASVFFPSAGRRQNKDSSLEFTGQTGYYHTASIAASSAEDPHAVWSMSLGKWPNPGLMYQLPTFGQSIRCVRDEVISRK
;
A
#
# COMPACT_ATOMS: atom_id res chain seq x y z
N MET A 1 73.33 15.91 38.65
CA MET A 1 74.46 15.40 37.86
C MET A 1 74.31 15.99 36.47
N MET A 2 74.96 17.15 36.23
CA MET A 2 76.07 17.32 35.28
C MET A 2 75.72 16.86 33.86
N LYS A 3 75.88 17.62 32.78
CA LYS A 3 76.39 18.97 32.46
C LYS A 3 75.92 19.18 30.99
N ARG A 4 75.42 20.35 30.58
CA ARG A 4 76.22 21.50 30.05
C ARG A 4 77.09 21.07 28.85
N ASP A 5 77.03 21.71 27.69
CA ASP A 5 77.16 23.16 27.45
C ASP A 5 76.65 23.50 26.02
N ASN A 6 75.81 24.53 25.81
CA ASN A 6 76.15 25.96 25.64
C ASN A 6 76.90 26.23 24.29
N LYS A 7 76.59 27.25 23.48
CA LYS A 7 76.13 28.60 23.88
C LYS A 7 75.85 29.51 22.66
N THR A 8 74.76 30.30 22.80
CA THR A 8 74.63 31.75 22.50
C THR A 8 74.58 32.25 21.03
N TYR A 9 73.77 33.26 20.65
CA TYR A 9 73.37 34.47 21.39
C TYR A 9 72.06 35.14 20.88
N ARG A 10 71.21 35.57 21.83
CA ARG A 10 70.44 36.85 21.98
C ARG A 10 69.36 37.22 20.94
N ASN A 11 68.08 37.26 21.35
CA ASN A 11 67.34 38.39 22.01
C ASN A 11 67.02 39.52 21.00
N TRP A 12 65.78 40.00 20.82
CA TRP A 12 64.72 40.24 21.81
C TRP A 12 63.32 40.32 21.17
N LEU A 13 62.35 39.91 21.99
CA LEU A 13 60.91 39.98 21.82
C LEU A 13 60.35 41.43 21.78
N CYS A 14 59.25 41.57 21.04
CA CYS A 14 58.07 42.38 21.36
C CYS A 14 58.16 43.91 21.32
N LEU A 15 57.54 44.51 20.30
CA LEU A 15 56.48 45.52 20.42
C LEU A 15 55.99 45.82 18.99
N LEU A 16 54.95 45.11 18.56
CA LEU A 16 53.57 45.61 18.45
C LEU A 16 53.32 46.50 17.22
N TRP A 17 52.50 45.93 16.34
CA TRP A 17 51.35 46.55 15.69
C TRP A 17 51.52 47.27 14.34
N LEU A 18 50.73 46.74 13.40
CA LEU A 18 50.05 47.35 12.25
C LEU A 18 50.73 47.33 10.87
N ALA A 19 50.18 46.39 10.07
CA ALA A 19 49.44 46.66 8.83
C ALA A 19 50.21 46.78 7.50
N VAL A 20 50.17 45.64 6.79
CA VAL A 20 49.86 45.43 5.36
C VAL A 20 50.78 46.05 4.29
N PHE A 21 51.51 45.22 3.55
CA PHE A 21 51.24 44.85 2.13
C PHE A 21 52.39 43.98 1.55
N THR A 22 52.02 42.74 1.17
CA THR A 22 52.36 42.00 -0.08
C THR A 22 53.79 41.58 -0.47
N SER A 23 53.84 40.28 -0.83
CA SER A 23 54.60 39.58 -1.88
C SER A 23 56.12 39.40 -1.77
N CYS A 24 56.54 38.13 -1.60
CA CYS A 24 57.03 37.29 -2.71
C CYS A 24 56.97 35.82 -2.27
N MET A 25 56.15 35.01 -2.95
CA MET A 25 56.38 33.57 -3.01
C MET A 25 57.46 33.34 -4.06
N ASP A 26 58.42 32.47 -3.72
CA ASP A 26 59.50 32.03 -4.61
C ASP A 26 58.89 31.05 -5.63
N GLU A 27 58.63 31.50 -6.87
CA GLU A 27 58.26 30.63 -7.98
C GLU A 27 59.53 29.93 -8.49
N THR A 28 59.57 28.60 -8.41
CA THR A 28 60.71 27.82 -8.90
C THR A 28 60.57 27.70 -10.43
N PHE A 29 61.39 28.44 -11.18
CA PHE A 29 61.44 28.39 -12.64
C PHE A 29 62.38 27.27 -13.10
N THR A 30 61.90 26.36 -13.95
CA THR A 30 62.78 25.48 -14.74
C THR A 30 63.31 26.29 -15.93
N ALA A 31 64.49 26.89 -15.75
CA ALA A 31 65.13 27.72 -16.77
C ALA A 31 65.55 26.88 -17.99
N SER A 32 64.81 26.97 -19.08
CA SER A 32 65.38 26.88 -20.43
C SER A 32 65.57 28.31 -20.93
N ASP A 33 66.81 28.76 -21.10
CA ASP A 33 67.12 30.04 -21.74
C ASP A 33 66.64 30.00 -23.20
N VAL A 34 65.43 30.49 -23.45
CA VAL A 34 64.87 30.62 -24.81
C VAL A 34 64.89 32.10 -25.17
N GLU A 35 65.84 32.52 -26.01
CA GLU A 35 65.74 33.78 -26.77
C GLU A 35 64.73 33.56 -27.93
N GLY A 36 63.46 33.94 -27.74
CA GLY A 36 62.42 33.78 -28.78
C GLY A 36 60.99 33.97 -28.28
N THR A 37 60.00 33.75 -29.17
CA THR A 37 58.55 33.65 -28.86
C THR A 37 58.24 32.35 -28.13
N PHE A 38 57.44 32.41 -27.05
CA PHE A 38 57.10 31.26 -26.21
C PHE A 38 55.71 31.39 -25.60
N ILE A 39 55.14 30.25 -25.18
CA ILE A 39 53.96 30.17 -24.31
C ILE A 39 54.37 29.65 -22.93
N SER A 40 53.83 30.26 -21.86
CA SER A 40 54.00 29.76 -20.49
C SER A 40 52.90 28.77 -20.17
N ILE A 41 53.28 27.56 -19.74
CA ILE A 41 52.39 26.47 -19.36
C ILE A 41 52.63 26.17 -17.90
N ARG A 42 51.56 26.09 -17.09
CA ARG A 42 51.66 25.66 -15.70
C ARG A 42 50.92 24.36 -15.52
N GLY A 43 51.66 23.34 -15.10
CA GLY A 43 51.09 22.05 -14.71
C GLY A 43 50.75 22.05 -13.22
N MET A 44 49.53 21.60 -12.89
CA MET A 44 49.20 20.95 -11.62
C MET A 44 49.14 21.82 -10.35
N ALA A 45 48.02 22.51 -10.14
CA ALA A 45 47.54 22.74 -8.78
C ALA A 45 46.45 21.68 -8.48
N PRO A 46 46.49 20.97 -7.32
CA PRO A 46 45.30 20.27 -6.85
C PRO A 46 44.19 21.31 -6.68
N HIS A 47 43.00 21.07 -7.23
CA HIS A 47 41.86 21.94 -6.95
C HIS A 47 41.57 21.92 -5.44
N THR A 48 41.77 23.05 -4.77
CA THR A 48 41.45 23.19 -3.35
C THR A 48 39.94 23.29 -3.20
N GLY A 49 39.30 22.23 -2.72
CA GLY A 49 37.86 22.22 -2.39
C GLY A 49 37.07 20.96 -2.74
N SER A 50 37.70 19.81 -3.01
CA SER A 50 37.01 18.60 -3.49
C SER A 50 36.62 17.59 -2.39
N VAL A 51 35.63 16.76 -2.71
CA VAL A 51 34.94 15.86 -1.76
C VAL A 51 35.50 14.43 -1.78
N HIS A 52 36.33 14.06 -2.76
CA HIS A 52 37.16 12.86 -2.75
C HIS A 52 38.51 13.14 -3.42
N SER A 53 39.44 13.75 -2.68
CA SER A 53 40.82 13.87 -3.16
C SER A 53 41.39 12.47 -3.42
N GLY A 54 41.98 12.28 -4.61
CA GLY A 54 42.89 11.16 -4.83
C GLY A 54 44.02 11.20 -3.81
N THR A 55 44.83 10.14 -3.72
CA THR A 55 46.00 10.23 -2.85
C THR A 55 47.06 11.09 -3.52
N PRO A 56 47.99 11.75 -2.79
CA PRO A 56 49.03 12.58 -3.41
C PRO A 56 49.80 11.89 -4.53
N GLU A 57 49.94 10.56 -4.45
CA GLU A 57 50.58 9.69 -5.45
C GLU A 57 49.86 9.71 -6.81
N ASP A 58 48.55 9.96 -6.80
CA ASP A 58 47.74 10.02 -8.02
C ASP A 58 48.00 11.29 -8.83
N TYR A 59 48.55 12.34 -8.21
CA TYR A 59 48.81 13.64 -8.83
C TYR A 59 50.30 13.85 -9.13
N ILE A 60 51.12 12.81 -9.06
CA ILE A 60 52.55 12.96 -9.34
C ILE A 60 52.76 13.17 -10.84
N ILE A 61 53.52 14.20 -11.19
CA ILE A 61 54.11 14.39 -12.51
C ILE A 61 55.63 14.40 -12.38
N HIS A 62 56.28 13.65 -13.25
CA HIS A 62 57.74 13.69 -13.45
C HIS A 62 58.16 14.17 -14.82
N THR A 63 57.30 14.00 -15.82
CA THR A 63 57.63 14.31 -17.22
C THR A 63 56.43 14.91 -17.90
N LEU A 64 56.65 15.87 -18.80
CA LEU A 64 55.63 16.44 -19.66
C LEU A 64 56.16 16.53 -21.08
N ARG A 65 55.45 15.93 -22.05
CA ARG A 65 55.64 16.18 -23.47
C ARG A 65 54.60 17.18 -23.94
N VAL A 66 55.05 18.21 -24.66
CA VAL A 66 54.21 19.22 -25.28
C VAL A 66 54.31 19.08 -26.79
N LEU A 67 53.18 18.77 -27.41
CA LEU A 67 52.99 18.70 -28.86
C LEU A 67 52.12 19.87 -29.28
N ALA A 68 52.53 20.60 -30.33
CA ALA A 68 51.69 21.60 -30.97
C ALA A 68 51.54 21.29 -32.45
N PHE A 69 50.30 21.34 -32.94
CA PHE A 69 49.95 21.11 -34.32
C PHE A 69 49.37 22.38 -34.93
N ASP A 70 49.72 22.70 -36.18
CA ASP A 70 49.10 23.80 -36.91
C ASP A 70 47.60 23.51 -37.07
N LYS A 71 46.74 24.44 -36.65
CA LYS A 71 45.29 24.24 -36.68
C LYS A 71 44.74 23.97 -38.08
N THR A 72 45.37 24.51 -39.12
CA THR A 72 44.86 24.45 -40.49
C THR A 72 45.34 23.19 -41.21
N THR A 73 46.60 22.82 -41.04
CA THR A 73 47.19 21.66 -41.75
C THR A 73 47.22 20.38 -40.92
N GLY A 74 47.20 20.48 -39.58
CA GLY A 74 47.39 19.35 -38.67
C GLY A 74 48.85 18.90 -38.54
N ASP A 75 49.79 19.62 -39.15
CA ASP A 75 51.22 19.30 -39.12
C ASP A 75 51.81 19.64 -37.76
N LYS A 76 52.73 18.80 -37.28
CA LYS A 76 53.47 19.06 -36.05
C LYS A 76 54.38 20.28 -36.23
N VAL A 77 54.18 21.28 -35.38
CA VAL A 77 55.02 22.47 -35.23
C VAL A 77 56.10 22.23 -34.17
N THR A 78 55.73 21.65 -33.03
CA THR A 78 56.66 21.32 -31.93
C THR A 78 56.34 19.95 -31.32
N ASN A 79 57.38 19.28 -30.82
CA ASN A 79 57.30 18.04 -30.03
C ASN A 79 58.49 18.04 -29.06
N LEU A 80 58.27 18.54 -27.85
CA LEU A 80 59.34 18.72 -26.86
C LEU A 80 59.00 17.98 -25.58
N PHE A 81 60.01 17.31 -25.02
CA PHE A 81 59.93 16.54 -23.79
C PHE A 81 60.64 17.25 -22.65
N TYR A 82 59.97 17.40 -21.51
CA TYR A 82 60.44 18.10 -20.32
C TYR A 82 60.44 17.18 -19.11
N ASN A 83 61.42 17.33 -18.23
CA ASN A 83 61.27 16.91 -16.83
C ASN A 83 60.44 17.97 -16.12
N ALA A 84 59.39 17.57 -15.42
CA ALA A 84 58.40 18.47 -14.84
C ALA A 84 57.94 17.95 -13.48
N HIS A 85 57.68 18.86 -12.55
CA HIS A 85 57.06 18.59 -11.25
C HIS A 85 55.74 19.35 -11.11
N SER A 86 54.94 18.97 -10.11
CA SER A 86 53.67 19.65 -9.83
C SER A 86 53.92 21.11 -9.44
N GLY A 87 53.29 22.04 -10.15
CA GLY A 87 53.43 23.49 -9.93
C GLY A 87 54.47 24.18 -10.82
N ASP A 88 55.28 23.43 -11.58
CA ASP A 88 56.30 23.99 -12.47
C ASP A 88 55.67 24.84 -13.59
N ILE A 89 56.35 25.94 -13.94
CA ILE A 89 56.03 26.75 -15.13
C ILE A 89 57.04 26.42 -16.23
N ILE A 90 56.55 25.84 -17.32
CA ILE A 90 57.33 25.49 -18.50
C ILE A 90 57.17 26.58 -19.56
N ARG A 91 58.28 27.10 -20.08
CA ARG A 91 58.29 28.00 -21.23
C ARG A 91 58.49 27.18 -22.50
N HIS A 92 57.40 26.94 -23.22
CA HIS A 92 57.45 26.19 -24.46
C HIS A 92 57.73 27.13 -25.65
N PRO A 93 58.85 26.97 -26.37
CA PRO A 93 59.17 27.81 -27.53
C PRO A 93 58.20 27.53 -28.67
N ILE A 94 57.45 28.55 -29.10
CA ILE A 94 56.53 28.46 -30.22
C ILE A 94 56.21 29.87 -30.73
N ASP A 95 56.10 30.02 -32.04
CA ASP A 95 55.76 31.30 -32.68
C ASP A 95 54.29 31.68 -32.48
N ALA A 96 53.96 32.95 -32.74
CA ALA A 96 52.58 33.40 -32.70
C ALA A 96 51.78 32.78 -33.86
N GLY A 97 50.63 32.18 -33.55
CA GLY A 97 49.82 31.42 -34.51
C GLY A 97 48.69 30.68 -33.82
N SER A 98 47.87 29.93 -34.58
CA SER A 98 46.77 29.13 -34.06
C SER A 98 47.11 27.65 -34.11
N TYR A 99 47.02 26.98 -32.96
CA TYR A 99 47.48 25.60 -32.79
C TYR A 99 46.47 24.76 -32.00
N ASP A 100 46.54 23.45 -32.21
CA ASP A 100 45.99 22.45 -31.31
C ASP A 100 47.13 21.86 -30.48
N PHE A 101 47.02 21.89 -29.16
CA PHE A 101 48.02 21.36 -28.24
C PHE A 101 47.61 20.00 -27.68
N VAL A 102 48.59 19.10 -27.58
CA VAL A 102 48.47 17.83 -26.86
C VAL A 102 49.56 17.76 -25.81
N PHE A 103 49.14 17.54 -24.57
CA PHE A 103 50.00 17.42 -23.40
C PHE A 103 49.99 15.97 -22.94
N LEU A 104 51.16 15.33 -22.85
CA LEU A 104 51.30 13.97 -22.34
C LEU A 104 52.18 14.00 -21.09
N ALA A 105 51.59 13.74 -19.94
CA ALA A 105 52.35 13.62 -18.69
C ALA A 105 52.63 12.16 -18.37
N ASN A 106 53.79 11.93 -17.74
CA ASN A 106 54.24 10.60 -17.32
C ASN A 106 54.16 9.56 -18.44
N GLU A 107 54.65 9.89 -19.64
CA GLU A 107 54.66 8.95 -20.75
C GLU A 107 55.43 7.66 -20.37
N PRO A 108 54.95 6.46 -20.77
CA PRO A 108 55.57 5.21 -20.41
C PRO A 108 57.08 5.16 -20.72
N ALA A 109 57.85 4.58 -19.81
CA ALA A 109 59.26 4.24 -20.04
C ALA A 109 59.40 2.99 -20.94
N TYR A 110 58.66 2.97 -22.06
CA TYR A 110 58.59 1.86 -23.00
C TYR A 110 59.13 2.30 -24.37
N GLN A 111 60.24 1.70 -24.80
CA GLN A 111 60.97 2.13 -25.98
C GLN A 111 60.12 2.17 -27.27
N PRO A 112 59.22 1.20 -27.55
CA PRO A 112 58.34 1.27 -28.71
C PRO A 112 57.40 2.49 -28.70
N VAL A 113 56.79 2.82 -27.56
CA VAL A 113 55.92 4.00 -27.42
C VAL A 113 56.73 5.28 -27.63
N ARG A 114 57.91 5.40 -27.02
CA ARG A 114 58.79 6.58 -27.22
C ARG A 114 59.21 6.78 -28.67
N THR A 115 59.53 5.68 -29.36
CA THR A 115 59.89 5.72 -30.79
C THR A 115 58.75 6.27 -31.63
N LEU A 116 57.49 5.90 -31.33
CA LEU A 116 56.31 6.42 -32.01
C LEU A 116 56.06 7.90 -31.66
N LEU A 117 56.16 8.27 -30.37
CA LEU A 117 55.98 9.65 -29.91
C LEU A 117 57.01 10.60 -30.51
N ASP A 118 58.27 10.18 -30.64
CA ASP A 118 59.34 10.98 -31.25
C ASP A 118 59.18 11.09 -32.78
N ALA A 119 58.52 10.11 -33.41
CA ALA A 119 58.28 10.07 -34.86
C ALA A 119 57.05 10.87 -35.33
N ILE A 120 56.29 11.50 -34.42
CA ILE A 120 55.08 12.28 -34.77
C ILE A 120 55.43 13.40 -35.76
N THR A 121 54.65 13.49 -36.83
CA THR A 121 54.71 14.52 -37.86
C THR A 121 53.36 15.20 -38.11
N HIS A 122 52.25 14.53 -37.81
CA HIS A 122 50.88 15.04 -37.92
C HIS A 122 50.04 14.60 -36.73
N TYR A 123 48.96 15.33 -36.42
CA TYR A 123 48.05 14.96 -35.31
C TYR A 123 47.50 13.53 -35.45
N GLY A 124 47.21 13.10 -36.67
CA GLY A 124 46.71 11.74 -36.95
C GLY A 124 47.66 10.63 -36.52
N ASP A 125 48.96 10.89 -36.40
CA ASP A 125 49.94 9.89 -35.94
C ASP A 125 49.66 9.43 -34.50
N LEU A 126 48.94 10.23 -33.70
CA LEU A 126 48.51 9.88 -32.34
C LEU A 126 47.51 8.72 -32.32
N ASN A 127 46.75 8.51 -33.40
CA ASN A 127 45.78 7.41 -33.53
C ASN A 127 46.46 6.03 -33.58
N HIS A 128 47.75 5.99 -33.91
CA HIS A 128 48.52 4.75 -33.94
C HIS A 128 49.16 4.38 -32.59
N ILE A 129 48.98 5.20 -31.54
CA ILE A 129 49.69 5.07 -30.26
C ILE A 129 48.76 4.62 -29.14
N ALA A 130 49.15 3.57 -28.44
CA ALA A 130 48.50 3.08 -27.22
C ALA A 130 49.56 2.71 -26.17
N TYR A 131 49.22 2.87 -24.89
CA TYR A 131 50.08 2.54 -23.76
C TYR A 131 49.80 1.12 -23.27
N PRO A 132 50.84 0.29 -23.01
CA PRO A 132 50.65 -1.05 -22.48
C PRO A 132 50.00 -1.06 -21.09
N ALA A 133 49.18 -2.08 -20.81
CA ALA A 133 48.47 -2.25 -19.55
C ALA A 133 49.38 -2.24 -18.30
N ASP A 134 50.64 -2.67 -18.43
CA ASP A 134 51.61 -2.75 -17.33
C ASP A 134 51.95 -1.38 -16.71
N PHE A 135 51.74 -0.29 -17.47
CA PHE A 135 51.93 1.08 -16.98
C PHE A 135 50.73 1.62 -16.19
N PHE A 136 49.65 0.85 -16.10
CA PHE A 136 48.47 1.15 -15.29
C PHE A 136 48.46 0.22 -14.07
N SER A 137 49.32 0.50 -13.11
CA SER A 137 49.37 -0.17 -11.82
C SER A 137 49.65 0.83 -10.72
N SER A 138 49.26 0.51 -9.48
CA SER A 138 49.34 1.45 -8.37
C SER A 138 50.77 1.78 -7.95
N GLU A 139 51.74 0.94 -8.33
CA GLU A 139 53.18 1.16 -8.13
C GLU A 139 53.80 2.06 -9.21
N GLN A 140 53.08 2.33 -10.31
CA GLN A 140 53.54 3.18 -11.40
C GLN A 140 52.94 4.58 -11.30
N ILE A 141 53.64 5.53 -11.90
CA ILE A 141 53.20 6.92 -11.99
C ILE A 141 52.23 7.02 -13.15
N ILE A 142 51.02 7.49 -12.88
CA ILE A 142 49.89 7.36 -13.81
C ILE A 142 50.12 8.24 -15.04
N PRO A 143 50.09 7.68 -16.27
CA PRO A 143 50.10 8.47 -17.50
C PRO A 143 48.86 9.37 -17.58
N MET A 144 49.05 10.62 -18.01
CA MET A 144 47.96 11.59 -18.15
C MET A 144 48.03 12.30 -19.51
N MET A 145 46.88 12.78 -19.97
CA MET A 145 46.75 13.46 -21.25
C MET A 145 45.81 14.64 -21.14
N GLN A 146 46.05 15.68 -21.94
CA GLN A 146 45.08 16.75 -22.17
C GLN A 146 45.22 17.24 -23.61
N GLU A 147 44.10 17.49 -24.26
CA GLU A 147 44.06 18.21 -25.53
C GLU A 147 43.44 19.58 -25.29
N ILE A 148 44.08 20.63 -25.83
CA ILE A 148 43.52 21.98 -25.85
C ILE A 148 43.54 22.45 -27.30
N LYS A 149 42.36 22.52 -27.89
CA LYS A 149 42.18 22.88 -29.30
C LYS A 149 41.98 24.38 -29.46
N ASN A 150 42.24 24.88 -30.66
CA ASN A 150 41.98 26.25 -31.06
C ASN A 150 42.67 27.30 -30.16
N VAL A 151 43.94 27.07 -29.83
CA VAL A 151 44.75 27.98 -29.01
C VAL A 151 45.48 28.96 -29.91
N THR A 152 45.21 30.26 -29.77
CA THR A 152 45.93 31.30 -30.51
C THR A 152 47.05 31.87 -29.63
N VAL A 153 48.30 31.53 -29.93
CA VAL A 153 49.49 32.02 -29.22
C VAL A 153 49.77 33.47 -29.63
N LEU A 154 49.95 34.35 -28.65
CA LEU A 154 50.22 35.77 -28.84
C LEU A 154 51.72 36.06 -28.95
N SER A 155 52.07 37.13 -29.66
CA SER A 155 53.47 37.51 -29.87
C SER A 155 54.14 38.02 -28.58
N GLY A 156 55.47 37.88 -28.50
CA GLY A 156 56.27 38.44 -27.41
C GLY A 156 56.01 37.85 -26.02
N GLY A 157 55.44 36.64 -25.91
CA GLY A 157 55.19 35.99 -24.63
C GLY A 157 53.97 36.52 -23.86
N GLN A 158 53.01 37.15 -24.56
CA GLN A 158 51.79 37.70 -23.97
C GLN A 158 50.74 36.64 -23.56
N GLY A 159 51.01 35.36 -23.80
CA GLY A 159 50.12 34.25 -23.46
C GLY A 159 49.35 33.71 -24.67
N ALA A 160 48.11 33.27 -24.45
CA ALA A 160 47.27 32.71 -25.50
C ALA A 160 45.80 33.10 -25.35
N THR A 161 45.08 33.13 -26.47
CA THR A 161 43.62 33.22 -26.52
C THR A 161 43.03 31.84 -26.75
N LEU A 162 42.09 31.42 -25.90
CA LEU A 162 41.39 30.14 -25.96
C LEU A 162 40.14 30.22 -26.84
N GLU A 163 39.48 29.08 -27.07
CA GLU A 163 38.30 28.97 -27.95
C GLU A 163 37.13 29.88 -27.54
N ASP A 164 36.94 30.11 -26.25
CA ASP A 164 35.91 30.99 -25.69
C ASP A 164 36.27 32.49 -25.77
N ASN A 165 37.36 32.84 -26.45
CA ASN A 165 37.97 34.16 -26.55
C ASN A 165 38.59 34.70 -25.25
N THR A 166 38.73 33.88 -24.21
CA THR A 166 39.49 34.28 -23.02
C THR A 166 40.97 34.38 -23.34
N THR A 167 41.65 35.40 -22.80
CA THR A 167 43.10 35.55 -22.94
C THR A 167 43.76 35.23 -21.61
N VAL A 168 44.69 34.28 -21.64
CA VAL A 168 45.43 33.80 -20.47
C VAL A 168 46.91 34.09 -20.64
N SER A 169 47.56 34.61 -19.59
CA SER A 169 49.01 34.83 -19.58
C SER A 169 49.80 33.53 -19.36
N ILE A 170 49.17 32.54 -18.73
CA ILE A 170 49.70 31.20 -18.49
C ILE A 170 48.61 30.20 -18.86
N LEU A 171 48.94 29.21 -19.68
CA LEU A 171 48.06 28.10 -20.00
C LEU A 171 48.07 27.10 -18.83
N GLN A 172 46.99 27.08 -18.05
CA GLN A 172 46.84 26.18 -16.92
C GLN A 172 46.34 24.82 -17.41
N LEU A 173 47.07 23.75 -17.10
CA LEU A 173 46.69 22.40 -17.49
C LEU A 173 45.76 21.73 -16.46
N ALA A 174 44.81 20.95 -16.98
CA ALA A 174 43.91 20.04 -16.27
C ALA A 174 44.07 18.67 -16.91
N LEU A 175 45.11 17.94 -16.49
CA LEU A 175 45.48 16.67 -17.09
C LEU A 175 44.55 15.55 -16.63
N GLU A 176 44.02 14.79 -17.59
CA GLU A 176 43.18 13.63 -17.33
C GLU A 176 44.01 12.36 -17.26
N ARG A 177 43.77 11.52 -16.25
CA ARG A 177 44.47 10.26 -16.11
C ARG A 177 44.00 9.25 -17.14
N MET A 178 44.94 8.53 -17.74
CA MET A 178 44.62 7.52 -18.74
C MET A 178 44.18 6.17 -18.13
N GLY A 179 44.25 6.01 -16.81
CA GLY A 179 43.83 4.80 -16.10
C GLY A 179 42.57 4.98 -15.27
N VAL A 180 42.12 3.89 -14.66
CA VAL A 180 40.96 3.82 -13.75
C VAL A 180 41.46 3.49 -12.36
N ARG A 181 40.99 4.22 -11.33
CA ARG A 181 41.22 3.87 -9.93
C ARG A 181 40.04 3.05 -9.40
N VAL A 182 40.32 1.99 -8.66
CA VAL A 182 39.33 1.12 -8.04
C VAL A 182 39.62 0.99 -6.55
N ASP A 183 38.66 1.35 -5.72
CA ASP A 183 38.63 1.09 -4.29
C ASP A 183 37.48 0.13 -4.00
N VAL A 184 37.69 -0.88 -3.15
CA VAL A 184 36.70 -1.94 -2.88
C VAL A 184 36.41 -2.06 -1.40
N ILE A 185 35.13 -2.15 -1.03
CA ILE A 185 34.67 -2.57 0.28
C ILE A 185 33.90 -3.89 0.11
N LEU A 186 34.38 -4.95 0.73
CA LEU A 186 33.73 -6.26 0.76
C LEU A 186 33.06 -6.47 2.11
N ARG A 187 31.80 -6.93 2.11
CA ARG A 187 30.99 -7.20 3.30
C ARG A 187 30.38 -8.59 3.27
N ALA A 188 30.35 -9.26 4.41
CA ALA A 188 29.70 -10.54 4.59
C ALA A 188 29.02 -10.64 5.97
N GLU A 189 27.96 -11.44 6.05
CA GLU A 189 27.29 -11.75 7.32
C GLU A 189 28.11 -12.73 8.18
N ASP A 190 28.96 -13.55 7.54
CA ASP A 190 29.86 -14.48 8.22
C ASP A 190 31.29 -13.91 8.30
N ASP A 191 32.07 -14.34 9.30
CA ASP A 191 33.51 -14.08 9.37
C ASP A 191 34.27 -14.91 8.32
N LEU A 192 34.78 -14.24 7.28
CA LEU A 192 35.46 -14.85 6.15
C LEU A 192 36.99 -14.74 6.20
N ASP A 193 37.59 -14.27 7.30
CA ASP A 193 39.04 -13.98 7.35
C ASP A 193 39.93 -15.20 7.05
N GLN A 194 39.49 -16.41 7.40
CA GLN A 194 40.26 -17.62 7.10
C GLN A 194 40.17 -18.04 5.63
N ALA A 195 39.02 -17.79 5.01
CA ALA A 195 38.71 -18.22 3.65
C ALA A 195 39.20 -17.22 2.59
N PHE A 196 39.08 -15.91 2.86
CA PHE A 196 39.49 -14.85 1.93
C PHE A 196 41.01 -14.86 1.68
N LYS A 197 41.40 -14.98 0.41
CA LYS A 197 42.80 -14.98 -0.05
C LYS A 197 43.17 -13.76 -0.88
N GLY A 198 42.19 -13.05 -1.45
CA GLY A 198 42.44 -11.86 -2.24
C GLY A 198 41.34 -11.53 -3.23
N ILE A 199 41.70 -10.76 -4.26
CA ILE A 199 40.81 -10.39 -5.37
C ILE A 199 41.51 -10.52 -6.72
N MET A 200 40.72 -10.65 -7.78
CA MET A 200 41.22 -10.75 -9.15
C MET A 200 40.33 -9.95 -10.11
N PHE A 201 40.98 -9.16 -10.97
CA PHE A 201 40.37 -8.53 -12.14
C PHE A 201 40.85 -9.27 -13.40
N SER A 202 39.94 -9.81 -14.18
CA SER A 202 40.25 -10.51 -15.44
C SER A 202 39.48 -9.91 -16.61
N ASN A 203 39.88 -10.27 -17.84
CA ASN A 203 39.35 -9.68 -19.08
C ASN A 203 39.71 -8.19 -19.25
N LEU A 204 40.82 -7.74 -18.67
CA LEU A 204 41.35 -6.39 -18.82
C LEU A 204 42.01 -6.22 -20.20
N PRO A 205 41.92 -5.02 -20.81
CA PRO A 205 42.59 -4.73 -22.08
C PRO A 205 44.12 -4.68 -21.91
N ASN A 206 44.86 -5.15 -22.93
CA ASN A 206 46.32 -5.12 -22.95
C ASN A 206 46.92 -3.75 -23.34
N LEU A 207 46.10 -2.86 -23.90
CA LEU A 207 46.49 -1.55 -24.44
C LEU A 207 45.43 -0.49 -24.09
N VAL A 208 45.88 0.72 -23.75
CA VAL A 208 45.04 1.92 -23.57
C VAL A 208 45.40 2.94 -24.66
N PRO A 209 44.54 3.17 -25.66
CA PRO A 209 44.80 4.13 -26.72
C PRO A 209 44.94 5.57 -26.24
N LEU A 210 45.75 6.40 -26.92
CA LEU A 210 45.80 7.84 -26.65
C LEU A 210 44.49 8.52 -27.05
N THR A 211 44.02 8.27 -28.27
CA THR A 211 42.82 8.92 -28.84
C THR A 211 41.65 7.93 -28.99
N ALA A 212 40.44 8.47 -29.14
CA ALA A 212 39.23 7.66 -29.39
C ALA A 212 39.18 7.07 -30.82
N THR A 213 39.99 7.59 -31.74
CA THR A 213 40.06 7.19 -33.15
C THR A 213 41.20 6.21 -33.45
N TYR A 214 41.54 5.38 -32.47
CA TYR A 214 42.65 4.45 -32.55
C TYR A 214 42.51 3.42 -33.68
N ASP A 215 43.57 3.27 -34.48
CA ASP A 215 43.63 2.39 -35.65
C ASP A 215 44.90 1.53 -35.68
N GLY A 216 45.57 1.40 -34.53
CA GLY A 216 46.71 0.51 -34.32
C GLY A 216 46.32 -0.98 -34.16
N PRO A 217 47.24 -1.82 -33.63
CA PRO A 217 46.97 -3.24 -33.36
C PRO A 217 45.69 -3.48 -32.53
N ALA A 218 45.04 -4.63 -32.72
CA ALA A 218 43.82 -4.97 -31.99
C ALA A 218 44.06 -5.00 -30.47
N ILE A 219 43.10 -4.44 -29.71
CA ILE A 219 43.12 -4.47 -28.24
C ILE A 219 42.65 -5.86 -27.79
N GLU A 220 43.55 -6.64 -27.21
CA GLU A 220 43.26 -7.97 -26.67
C GLU A 220 42.85 -7.87 -25.20
N ARG A 221 41.93 -8.75 -24.77
CA ARG A 221 41.41 -8.80 -23.39
C ARG A 221 41.96 -9.97 -22.60
N SER A 222 43.28 -10.07 -22.54
CA SER A 222 44.01 -11.20 -21.94
C SER A 222 44.63 -10.87 -20.58
N VAL A 223 44.57 -9.62 -20.14
CA VAL A 223 45.23 -9.18 -18.90
C VAL A 223 44.41 -9.62 -17.69
N ILE A 224 45.12 -10.21 -16.73
CA ILE A 224 44.60 -10.62 -15.42
C ILE A 224 45.49 -9.97 -14.35
N ARG A 225 44.86 -9.30 -13.39
CA ARG A 225 45.53 -8.69 -12.24
C ARG A 225 44.98 -9.34 -10.97
N THR A 226 45.87 -10.00 -10.25
CA THR A 226 45.56 -10.71 -9.00
C THR A 226 46.26 -10.01 -7.87
N PHE A 227 45.54 -9.81 -6.77
CA PHE A 227 46.07 -9.22 -5.54
C PHE A 227 45.76 -10.18 -4.40
N THR A 228 46.78 -10.67 -3.72
CA THR A 228 46.63 -11.63 -2.62
C THR A 228 46.96 -10.99 -1.29
N VAL A 229 46.34 -11.47 -0.20
CA VAL A 229 46.64 -10.97 1.14
C VAL A 229 48.10 -11.22 1.54
N VAL A 230 48.74 -12.25 0.98
CA VAL A 230 50.12 -12.65 1.29
C VAL A 230 51.13 -11.76 0.58
N ASP A 231 50.97 -11.58 -0.72
CA ASP A 231 51.96 -10.88 -1.55
C ASP A 231 51.66 -9.36 -1.64
N ASP A 232 50.40 -8.96 -1.50
CA ASP A 232 49.89 -7.61 -1.74
C ASP A 232 49.19 -7.02 -0.50
N GLY A 233 49.61 -7.43 0.70
CA GLY A 233 48.97 -7.09 1.97
C GLY A 233 48.75 -5.59 2.20
N SER A 234 49.55 -4.70 1.59
CA SER A 234 49.41 -3.24 1.71
C SER A 234 48.12 -2.69 1.08
N TYR A 235 47.51 -3.41 0.14
CA TYR A 235 46.24 -3.02 -0.47
C TYR A 235 45.05 -3.36 0.44
N PHE A 236 45.21 -4.29 1.38
CA PHE A 236 44.12 -4.82 2.21
C PHE A 236 44.14 -4.20 3.60
N THR A 237 43.00 -3.68 4.03
CA THR A 237 42.79 -3.18 5.39
C THR A 237 41.51 -3.77 5.97
N GLN A 238 41.51 -4.03 7.28
CA GLN A 238 40.30 -4.48 7.96
C GLN A 238 39.30 -3.32 8.06
N GLY A 239 38.05 -3.60 7.73
CA GLY A 239 36.94 -2.70 7.96
C GLY A 239 36.47 -2.73 9.42
N THR A 240 35.42 -1.97 9.71
CA THR A 240 34.79 -2.00 11.05
C THR A 240 33.49 -2.79 10.95
N PRO A 241 33.40 -3.98 11.55
CA PRO A 241 32.15 -4.74 11.60
C PRO A 241 31.03 -3.89 12.21
N THR A 242 29.82 -4.01 11.67
CA THR A 242 28.62 -3.34 12.20
C THR A 242 27.65 -4.39 12.75
N ALA A 243 26.56 -3.97 13.39
CA ALA A 243 25.55 -4.90 13.92
C ALA A 243 24.85 -5.76 12.84
N GLU A 244 25.06 -5.45 11.55
CA GLU A 244 24.48 -6.14 10.40
C GLU A 244 25.52 -6.97 9.60
N TRP A 245 26.82 -6.69 9.76
CA TRP A 245 27.90 -7.32 8.98
C TRP A 245 29.07 -7.69 9.91
N ASP A 246 29.25 -8.99 10.16
CA ASP A 246 30.31 -9.50 11.04
C ASP A 246 31.71 -9.42 10.40
N TRP A 247 31.79 -9.25 9.06
CA TRP A 247 33.05 -9.15 8.33
C TRP A 247 33.05 -8.01 7.29
N GLU A 248 34.09 -7.18 7.32
CA GLU A 248 34.35 -6.14 6.32
C GLU A 248 35.83 -6.10 5.95
N LYS A 249 36.15 -6.13 4.65
CA LYS A 249 37.51 -5.97 4.12
C LYS A 249 37.55 -4.84 3.10
N LYS A 250 38.53 -3.95 3.22
CA LYS A 250 38.76 -2.85 2.29
C LYS A 250 40.00 -3.13 1.43
N VAL A 251 39.87 -2.94 0.12
CA VAL A 251 40.97 -2.98 -0.84
C VAL A 251 41.15 -1.57 -1.41
N ASN A 252 42.28 -0.94 -1.14
CA ASN A 252 42.48 0.48 -1.43
C ASN A 252 43.44 0.69 -2.60
N ARG A 253 43.09 1.62 -3.49
CA ARG A 253 43.93 2.20 -4.55
C ARG A 253 44.47 1.15 -5.53
N ILE A 254 43.58 0.48 -6.25
CA ILE A 254 43.95 -0.37 -7.40
C ILE A 254 43.89 0.47 -8.69
N ILE A 255 45.00 0.59 -9.41
CA ILE A 255 45.01 1.23 -10.74
C ILE A 255 44.92 0.14 -11.80
N LEU A 256 43.94 0.28 -12.70
CA LEU A 256 43.67 -0.59 -13.84
C LEU A 256 43.78 0.21 -15.16
N PRO A 257 44.08 -0.46 -16.29
CA PRO A 257 43.95 0.17 -17.60
C PRO A 257 42.48 0.53 -17.86
N ALA A 258 42.24 1.69 -18.48
CA ALA A 258 40.89 2.07 -18.91
C ALA A 258 40.34 1.05 -19.92
N ASN A 259 39.04 0.82 -19.86
CA ASN A 259 38.32 -0.13 -20.68
C ASN A 259 37.19 0.56 -21.45
N ASP A 260 37.36 0.75 -22.75
CA ASP A 260 36.33 1.29 -23.63
C ASP A 260 35.91 0.22 -24.66
N PRO A 261 34.88 -0.58 -24.36
CA PRO A 261 34.39 -1.59 -25.29
C PRO A 261 33.90 -0.99 -26.62
N LEU A 262 33.97 -1.77 -27.71
CA LEU A 262 33.45 -1.33 -29.02
C LEU A 262 31.95 -0.93 -28.97
N SER A 263 31.21 -1.55 -28.06
CA SER A 263 29.89 -1.10 -27.63
C SER A 263 29.84 -1.16 -26.12
N VAL A 264 29.39 -0.07 -25.48
CA VAL A 264 29.20 -0.01 -24.02
C VAL A 264 28.32 -1.14 -23.46
N THR A 265 27.46 -1.74 -24.28
CA THR A 265 26.59 -2.87 -23.91
C THR A 265 27.23 -4.25 -24.13
N ASN A 266 28.44 -4.32 -24.70
CA ASN A 266 29.09 -5.58 -25.06
C ASN A 266 29.61 -6.32 -23.82
N GLU A 267 28.80 -7.28 -23.35
CA GLU A 267 29.09 -8.07 -22.17
C GLU A 267 30.36 -8.95 -22.30
N SER A 268 30.76 -9.34 -23.52
CA SER A 268 32.00 -10.12 -23.73
C SER A 268 33.28 -9.33 -23.44
N GLU A 269 33.15 -8.01 -23.42
CA GLU A 269 34.22 -7.05 -23.19
C GLU A 269 34.23 -6.47 -21.77
N ALA A 270 33.34 -6.97 -20.90
CA ALA A 270 33.25 -6.55 -19.51
C ALA A 270 34.42 -7.09 -18.68
N VAL A 271 34.97 -6.26 -17.81
CA VAL A 271 35.98 -6.70 -16.81
C VAL A 271 35.27 -7.54 -15.75
N ASN A 272 35.84 -8.70 -15.42
CA ASN A 272 35.33 -9.57 -14.37
C ASN A 272 36.04 -9.27 -13.07
N PHE A 273 35.28 -9.01 -12.01
CA PHE A 273 35.79 -8.92 -10.64
C PHE A 273 35.46 -10.20 -9.89
N THR A 274 36.47 -10.84 -9.33
CA THR A 274 36.37 -12.12 -8.63
C THR A 274 37.00 -12.01 -7.25
N ILE A 275 36.33 -12.58 -6.25
CA ILE A 275 36.86 -12.72 -4.89
C ILE A 275 37.52 -14.09 -4.80
N ASP A 276 38.78 -14.13 -4.39
CA ASP A 276 39.52 -15.37 -4.19
C ASP A 276 39.30 -15.88 -2.77
N MET A 277 38.65 -17.03 -2.66
CA MET A 277 38.30 -17.73 -1.42
C MET A 277 39.12 -19.03 -1.25
N GLY A 278 40.20 -19.20 -2.03
CA GLY A 278 41.07 -20.37 -2.00
C GLY A 278 40.40 -21.63 -2.55
N ASP A 279 40.33 -22.69 -1.74
CA ASP A 279 39.67 -23.96 -2.11
C ASP A 279 38.12 -23.87 -2.09
N ASN A 280 37.57 -22.74 -1.61
CA ASN A 280 36.12 -22.51 -1.60
C ASN A 280 35.64 -21.94 -2.94
N TYR A 281 34.31 -21.81 -3.09
CA TYR A 281 33.74 -21.16 -4.27
C TYR A 281 34.18 -19.69 -4.35
N ASN A 282 34.64 -19.27 -5.54
CA ASN A 282 35.09 -17.90 -5.81
C ASN A 282 33.95 -17.09 -6.44
N PRO A 283 33.22 -16.27 -5.65
CA PRO A 283 32.15 -15.45 -6.20
C PRO A 283 32.71 -14.40 -7.17
N SER A 284 32.00 -14.15 -8.27
CA SER A 284 32.43 -13.23 -9.32
C SER A 284 31.26 -12.46 -9.92
N CYS A 285 31.54 -11.29 -10.49
CA CYS A 285 30.58 -10.51 -11.28
C CYS A 285 31.28 -9.75 -12.41
N LYS A 286 30.50 -9.33 -13.41
CA LYS A 286 30.95 -8.39 -14.45
C LYS A 286 30.81 -6.97 -13.93
N LEU A 287 31.87 -6.19 -14.03
CA LEU A 287 31.85 -4.78 -13.69
C LEU A 287 31.05 -4.02 -14.75
N LYS A 288 29.99 -3.34 -14.31
CA LYS A 288 29.16 -2.45 -15.11
C LYS A 288 28.93 -1.14 -14.35
N ILE A 289 29.21 -0.02 -14.98
CA ILE A 289 29.01 1.31 -14.40
C ILE A 289 27.56 1.81 -14.52
N ALA A 290 26.74 1.16 -15.37
CA ALA A 290 25.30 1.38 -15.42
C ALA A 290 24.56 0.06 -15.72
N SER A 291 23.36 -0.11 -15.16
CA SER A 291 22.53 -1.30 -15.37
C SER A 291 21.38 -1.10 -16.37
N ASN A 292 20.96 0.14 -16.65
CA ASN A 292 19.93 0.42 -17.64
C ASN A 292 20.03 1.88 -18.18
N PRO A 293 20.43 2.08 -19.45
CA PRO A 293 20.99 1.04 -20.33
C PRO A 293 22.29 0.48 -19.73
N VAL A 294 22.57 -0.80 -19.99
CA VAL A 294 23.77 -1.45 -19.43
C VAL A 294 25.03 -0.81 -20.02
N ASN A 295 26.03 -0.54 -19.16
CA ASN A 295 27.32 0.02 -19.57
C ASN A 295 28.47 -0.72 -18.88
N TYR A 296 29.29 -1.43 -19.66
CA TYR A 296 30.46 -2.21 -19.25
C TYR A 296 31.79 -1.45 -19.44
N SER A 297 31.77 -0.16 -19.78
CA SER A 297 33.00 0.63 -19.87
C SER A 297 33.59 0.93 -18.48
N LEU A 298 34.91 1.13 -18.44
CA LEU A 298 35.66 1.72 -17.34
C LEU A 298 36.46 2.89 -17.94
N PRO A 299 35.82 4.07 -18.09
CA PRO A 299 36.40 5.18 -18.84
C PRO A 299 37.70 5.69 -18.21
N LYS A 300 38.54 6.35 -19.02
CA LYS A 300 39.70 7.10 -18.52
C LYS A 300 39.27 8.10 -17.45
N ASN A 301 40.20 8.48 -16.58
CA ASN A 301 39.99 9.48 -15.55
C ASN A 301 38.75 9.21 -14.67
N THR A 302 38.52 7.94 -14.32
CA THR A 302 37.38 7.50 -13.49
C THR A 302 37.86 6.83 -12.21
N LYS A 303 37.19 7.11 -11.09
CA LYS A 303 37.34 6.37 -9.83
C LYS A 303 36.08 5.54 -9.59
N LEU A 304 36.29 4.25 -9.32
CA LEU A 304 35.24 3.28 -9.03
C LEU A 304 35.30 2.90 -7.56
N ASP A 305 34.26 3.23 -6.81
CA ASP A 305 34.04 2.74 -5.47
C ASP A 305 33.11 1.51 -5.56
N LEU A 306 33.69 0.33 -5.34
CA LEU A 306 32.99 -0.95 -5.39
C LEU A 306 32.57 -1.36 -3.99
N THR A 307 31.28 -1.59 -3.78
CA THR A 307 30.81 -2.27 -2.56
C THR A 307 30.28 -3.64 -2.93
N GLY A 308 31.02 -4.69 -2.57
CA GLY A 308 30.64 -6.07 -2.79
C GLY A 308 30.02 -6.70 -1.55
N TYR A 309 28.80 -7.22 -1.68
CA TYR A 309 28.16 -8.06 -0.67
C TYR A 309 28.35 -9.51 -1.06
N ILE A 310 29.07 -10.25 -0.24
CA ILE A 310 29.37 -11.67 -0.46
C ILE A 310 28.11 -12.48 -0.09
N LYS A 311 27.26 -12.70 -1.10
CA LYS A 311 26.02 -13.49 -1.07
C LYS A 311 25.97 -14.40 -2.31
N GLU A 312 25.02 -15.34 -2.39
CA GLU A 312 24.79 -16.13 -3.60
C GLU A 312 23.56 -15.63 -4.37
N PRO A 313 23.71 -15.02 -5.57
CA PRO A 313 24.94 -14.67 -6.30
C PRO A 313 25.62 -13.40 -5.74
N LEU A 314 26.90 -13.19 -6.11
CA LEU A 314 27.67 -12.00 -5.67
C LEU A 314 26.96 -10.73 -6.10
N MET A 315 26.57 -9.90 -5.13
CA MET A 315 25.94 -8.60 -5.40
C MET A 315 26.99 -7.50 -5.24
N VAL A 316 27.40 -6.88 -6.34
CA VAL A 316 28.32 -5.73 -6.32
C VAL A 316 27.57 -4.48 -6.75
N ASN A 317 27.56 -3.49 -5.86
CA ASN A 317 27.17 -2.13 -6.20
C ASN A 317 28.42 -1.37 -6.68
N ILE A 318 28.29 -0.66 -7.80
CA ILE A 318 29.39 0.09 -8.42
C ILE A 318 28.96 1.55 -8.46
N GLU A 319 29.66 2.40 -7.71
CA GLU A 319 29.53 3.84 -7.79
C GLU A 319 30.70 4.34 -8.66
N ALA A 320 30.39 4.73 -9.90
CA ALA A 320 31.36 5.30 -10.82
C ALA A 320 31.28 6.83 -10.74
N SER A 321 32.41 7.48 -10.45
CA SER A 321 32.55 8.94 -10.47
C SER A 321 33.66 9.35 -11.43
N GLU A 322 33.46 10.46 -12.14
CA GLU A 322 34.58 11.14 -12.77
C GLU A 322 35.62 11.47 -11.70
N TRP A 323 36.90 11.40 -12.07
CA TRP A 323 38.02 11.77 -11.21
C TRP A 323 38.10 13.33 -11.16
N GLU A 324 37.02 13.93 -10.58
CA GLU A 324 36.48 15.33 -10.49
C GLU A 324 35.64 15.81 -11.72
N ASN A 325 34.47 16.50 -11.68
CA ASN A 325 33.60 17.14 -10.65
C ASN A 325 32.09 17.10 -11.07
N VAL A 326 31.18 17.25 -10.10
CA VAL A 326 29.78 16.77 -10.00
C VAL A 326 28.72 17.65 -10.70
N ASP A 327 27.64 17.02 -11.21
CA ASP A 327 26.28 17.58 -11.17
C ASP A 327 25.31 16.56 -10.53
N GLU A 328 24.29 17.10 -9.87
CA GLU A 328 23.59 16.65 -8.68
C GLU A 328 22.81 15.32 -8.78
N ASP A 329 23.03 14.35 -7.84
CA ASP A 329 22.04 13.35 -7.35
C ASP A 329 22.62 12.22 -6.42
N TRP A 330 23.93 12.21 -6.12
CA TRP A 330 24.59 11.12 -5.38
C TRP A 330 24.76 11.34 -3.88
N ASN A 331 24.76 10.25 -3.09
CA ASN A 331 25.07 10.26 -1.65
C ASN A 331 26.52 10.71 -1.45
N ILE A 332 26.77 11.73 -0.62
CA ILE A 332 28.11 12.21 -0.32
C ILE A 332 28.56 11.63 1.02
N SER A 333 29.45 10.64 1.01
CA SER A 333 29.93 9.96 2.23
C SER A 333 30.51 10.96 3.25
N GLY A 334 29.88 11.06 4.42
CA GLY A 334 30.29 11.96 5.51
C GLY A 334 29.77 13.40 5.41
N ILE A 335 29.03 13.75 4.36
CA ILE A 335 28.47 15.11 4.15
C ILE A 335 26.94 15.06 3.98
N LYS A 336 26.40 14.22 3.09
CA LYS A 336 24.95 14.07 2.83
C LYS A 336 24.59 12.61 2.56
N VAL A 337 23.80 12.01 3.43
CA VAL A 337 23.37 10.61 3.39
C VAL A 337 21.85 10.59 3.33
N LEU A 338 21.30 9.81 2.41
CA LEU A 338 19.91 9.37 2.37
C LEU A 338 19.90 7.92 1.87
N ASN A 339 19.80 6.99 2.81
CA ASN A 339 19.65 5.56 2.54
C ASN A 339 18.17 5.20 2.65
N VAL A 340 17.66 4.44 1.69
CA VAL A 340 16.27 3.95 1.65
C VAL A 340 16.28 2.42 1.60
N SER A 341 15.33 1.77 2.26
CA SER A 341 15.23 0.30 2.31
C SER A 341 14.84 -0.29 0.96
N ASP A 342 14.02 0.44 0.19
CA ASP A 342 13.45 -0.01 -1.06
C ASP A 342 13.37 1.15 -2.05
N LEU A 343 13.77 0.89 -3.30
CA LEU A 343 13.59 1.81 -4.43
C LEU A 343 12.39 1.42 -5.31
N GLU A 344 11.81 0.26 -5.06
CA GLU A 344 10.68 -0.26 -5.83
C GLU A 344 9.77 -1.07 -4.91
N VAL A 345 8.49 -0.72 -4.87
CA VAL A 345 7.48 -1.41 -4.05
C VAL A 345 6.20 -1.64 -4.86
N SER A 346 5.43 -2.66 -4.48
CA SER A 346 4.13 -2.96 -5.07
C SER A 346 3.03 -2.87 -4.02
N ILE A 347 1.94 -2.17 -4.35
CA ILE A 347 0.77 -2.01 -3.50
C ILE A 347 -0.53 -2.24 -4.28
N THR A 348 -1.60 -2.44 -3.53
CA THR A 348 -2.97 -2.54 -3.99
C THR A 348 -3.81 -1.36 -3.52
N ASP A 349 -5.11 -1.36 -3.81
CA ASP A 349 -6.06 -0.40 -3.27
C ASP A 349 -6.31 -0.54 -1.76
N PHE A 350 -5.99 -1.68 -1.14
CA PHE A 350 -6.30 -1.97 0.27
C PHE A 350 -5.07 -2.28 1.15
N ASN A 351 -3.87 -2.46 0.58
CA ASN A 351 -2.63 -2.63 1.35
C ASN A 351 -1.73 -1.38 1.24
N GLY A 352 -0.54 -1.43 1.85
CA GLY A 352 0.50 -0.43 1.61
C GLY A 352 1.90 -1.03 1.78
N ALA A 353 2.91 -0.22 1.51
CA ALA A 353 4.31 -0.58 1.68
C ALA A 353 4.99 0.39 2.63
N ARG A 354 5.86 -0.10 3.51
CA ARG A 354 6.70 0.75 4.36
C ARG A 354 8.10 0.81 3.76
N ILE A 355 8.57 2.03 3.53
CA ILE A 355 9.95 2.29 3.12
C ILE A 355 10.62 3.00 4.27
N SER A 356 11.62 2.34 4.88
CA SER A 356 12.42 2.91 5.94
C SER A 356 13.63 3.63 5.35
N PHE A 357 14.07 4.70 6.01
CA PHE A 357 15.22 5.45 5.54
C PHE A 357 16.04 6.05 6.69
N THR A 358 17.30 6.33 6.42
CA THR A 358 18.21 7.01 7.34
C THR A 358 18.90 8.13 6.61
N SER A 359 19.12 9.25 7.30
CA SER A 359 19.82 10.39 6.74
C SER A 359 20.68 11.07 7.80
N ASN A 360 21.76 11.73 7.40
CA ASN A 360 22.50 12.64 8.28
C ASN A 360 22.07 14.11 8.09
N MET A 361 21.06 14.36 7.26
CA MET A 361 20.61 15.70 6.91
C MET A 361 19.44 16.12 7.81
N PRO A 362 19.34 17.40 8.19
CA PRO A 362 18.34 17.88 9.13
C PRO A 362 16.91 17.75 8.60
N VAL A 363 16.69 17.90 7.29
CA VAL A 363 15.36 17.81 6.68
C VAL A 363 15.32 16.60 5.77
N VAL A 364 14.26 15.79 5.89
CA VAL A 364 13.88 14.80 4.88
C VAL A 364 12.38 14.94 4.60
N LYS A 365 11.98 14.95 3.33
CA LYS A 365 10.58 15.15 2.92
C LYS A 365 10.28 14.45 1.59
N VAL A 366 9.02 14.07 1.39
CA VAL A 366 8.53 13.61 0.09
C VAL A 366 8.16 14.81 -0.76
N MET A 367 8.58 14.82 -2.03
CA MET A 367 8.33 15.93 -2.94
C MET A 367 6.83 16.04 -3.30
N PRO A 368 6.28 17.26 -3.45
CA PRO A 368 4.86 17.47 -3.78
C PRO A 368 4.42 16.97 -5.16
N GLN A 369 5.36 16.72 -6.07
CA GLN A 369 5.10 16.21 -7.41
C GLN A 369 5.73 14.83 -7.61
N LEU A 370 5.04 14.00 -8.41
CA LEU A 370 5.48 12.68 -8.86
C LEU A 370 5.29 12.52 -10.37
N TYR A 371 5.86 11.48 -10.96
CA TYR A 371 5.61 11.11 -12.37
C TYR A 371 4.83 9.80 -12.51
N VAL A 372 3.99 9.73 -13.55
CA VAL A 372 3.21 8.54 -13.90
C VAL A 372 3.87 7.78 -15.05
N GLY A 373 4.16 6.50 -14.83
CA GLY A 373 4.79 5.60 -15.77
C GLY A 373 6.24 5.99 -16.13
N ALA A 374 6.67 5.60 -17.33
CA ALA A 374 7.98 5.97 -17.88
C ALA A 374 7.98 7.34 -18.60
N GLY A 375 6.81 7.99 -18.73
CA GLY A 375 6.67 9.29 -19.37
C GLY A 375 6.96 10.47 -18.43
N GLY A 376 6.81 11.70 -18.96
CA GLY A 376 6.96 12.95 -18.19
C GLY A 376 5.66 13.51 -17.61
N LEU A 377 4.58 12.73 -17.53
CA LEU A 377 3.30 13.19 -16.97
C LEU A 377 3.45 13.38 -15.46
N ALA A 378 3.41 14.64 -15.01
CA ALA A 378 3.47 14.98 -13.59
C ALA A 378 2.08 14.95 -12.94
N ALA A 379 2.01 14.52 -11.68
CA ALA A 379 0.82 14.59 -10.83
C ALA A 379 1.20 15.06 -9.42
N GLU A 380 0.22 15.55 -8.65
CA GLU A 380 0.41 15.93 -7.26
C GLU A 380 0.49 14.67 -6.38
N THR A 381 1.57 14.54 -5.62
CA THR A 381 1.82 13.38 -4.76
C THR A 381 0.67 13.15 -3.79
N GLU A 382 0.13 14.21 -3.17
CA GLU A 382 -0.97 14.10 -2.21
C GLU A 382 -2.33 13.71 -2.83
N LYS A 383 -2.50 13.84 -4.15
CA LYS A 383 -3.73 13.37 -4.83
C LYS A 383 -3.66 11.87 -5.17
N VAL A 384 -2.46 11.31 -5.21
CA VAL A 384 -2.23 9.89 -5.51
C VAL A 384 -2.01 9.09 -4.24
N PHE A 385 -1.13 9.57 -3.35
CA PHE A 385 -0.74 8.89 -2.11
C PHE A 385 -1.18 9.67 -0.88
N ASN A 386 -1.62 8.93 0.13
CA ASN A 386 -2.23 9.52 1.32
C ASN A 386 -1.15 10.19 2.18
N ASP A 387 -1.30 11.49 2.41
CA ASP A 387 -0.61 12.26 3.46
C ASP A 387 0.91 12.02 3.58
N LEU A 388 1.63 11.91 2.47
CA LEU A 388 3.09 11.74 2.45
C LEU A 388 3.87 13.06 2.50
N VAL A 389 3.28 14.15 2.01
CA VAL A 389 3.93 15.46 1.90
C VAL A 389 3.75 16.23 3.20
N LEU A 390 4.82 16.90 3.66
CA LEU A 390 4.78 17.68 4.89
C LEU A 390 3.99 18.98 4.71
N LEU A 391 3.14 19.31 5.68
CA LEU A 391 2.39 20.55 5.76
C LEU A 391 2.91 21.48 6.88
N ASN A 392 2.44 22.72 6.88
CA ASN A 392 2.73 23.67 7.96
C ASN A 392 2.25 23.12 9.32
N GLY A 393 3.18 22.96 10.26
CA GLY A 393 2.91 22.41 11.60
C GLY A 393 3.34 20.96 11.81
N ASP A 394 3.79 20.27 10.75
CA ASP A 394 4.27 18.88 10.82
C ASP A 394 5.72 18.75 11.34
N VAL A 395 6.35 19.88 11.65
CA VAL A 395 7.74 19.95 12.13
C VAL A 395 7.76 20.45 13.57
N LYS A 396 8.39 19.67 14.46
CA LYS A 396 8.59 20.02 15.86
C LYS A 396 10.07 19.97 16.21
N ASP A 397 10.61 21.08 16.69
CA ASP A 397 11.98 21.19 17.19
C ASP A 397 11.96 21.21 18.72
N SER A 398 12.52 20.16 19.34
CA SER A 398 12.63 20.03 20.80
C SER A 398 13.95 20.59 21.37
N GLY A 399 14.77 21.20 20.51
CA GLY A 399 16.12 21.67 20.82
C GLY A 399 17.20 20.60 20.67
N THR A 400 16.89 19.33 20.99
CA THR A 400 17.81 18.19 20.84
C THR A 400 17.51 17.34 19.60
N THR A 401 16.24 17.19 19.27
CA THR A 401 15.77 16.47 18.08
C THR A 401 14.78 17.33 17.29
N ILE A 402 14.80 17.18 15.97
CA ILE A 402 13.76 17.70 15.07
C ILE A 402 12.93 16.50 14.59
N THR A 403 11.62 16.60 14.73
CA THR A 403 10.68 15.57 14.28
C THR A 403 9.81 16.13 13.17
N TYR A 404 9.86 15.48 12.01
CA TYR A 404 8.99 15.70 10.86
C TYR A 404 7.98 14.57 10.85
N THR A 405 6.68 14.83 10.91
CA THR A 405 5.69 13.75 10.99
C THR A 405 4.37 14.14 10.36
N THR A 406 3.88 13.28 9.46
CA THR A 406 2.51 13.25 8.95
C THR A 406 1.81 11.99 9.48
N SER A 407 0.62 11.66 8.98
CA SER A 407 0.00 10.37 9.29
C SER A 407 0.69 9.17 8.65
N ARG A 408 1.46 9.38 7.57
CA ARG A 408 2.13 8.34 6.76
C ARG A 408 3.64 8.50 6.64
N PHE A 409 4.22 9.60 7.08
CA PHE A 409 5.65 9.88 7.02
C PHE A 409 6.16 10.25 8.41
N SER A 410 7.35 9.78 8.77
CA SER A 410 8.05 10.26 9.96
C SER A 410 9.55 10.28 9.72
N TYR A 411 10.21 11.33 10.19
CA TYR A 411 11.66 11.44 10.26
C TYR A 411 12.06 12.14 11.55
N ILE A 412 12.92 11.50 12.35
CA ILE A 412 13.43 12.03 13.61
C ILE A 412 14.93 12.24 13.42
N TYR A 413 15.37 13.48 13.49
CA TYR A 413 16.76 13.90 13.37
C TYR A 413 17.31 14.30 14.74
N ASP A 414 18.40 13.68 15.17
CA ASP A 414 19.15 14.01 16.36
C ASP A 414 20.29 14.98 16.02
N LYS A 415 20.23 16.18 16.59
CA LYS A 415 21.18 17.26 16.29
C LYS A 415 22.58 17.01 16.82
N ALA A 416 22.72 16.21 17.87
CA ALA A 416 24.01 15.96 18.52
C ALA A 416 24.84 14.92 17.76
N SER A 417 24.18 13.86 17.31
CA SER A 417 24.77 12.81 16.49
C SER A 417 24.78 13.14 15.00
N GLN A 418 24.00 14.14 14.58
CA GLN A 418 23.76 14.47 13.16
C GLN A 418 23.26 13.24 12.38
N THR A 419 22.36 12.48 12.99
CA THR A 419 21.76 11.30 12.38
C THR A 419 20.27 11.33 12.56
N GLY A 420 19.54 10.82 11.57
CA GLY A 420 18.11 10.68 11.64
C GLY A 420 17.64 9.38 11.01
N THR A 421 16.52 8.91 11.51
CA THR A 421 15.83 7.71 11.03
C THR A 421 14.38 8.03 10.76
N GLY A 422 13.84 7.42 9.72
CA GLY A 422 12.49 7.69 9.28
C GLY A 422 11.87 6.53 8.53
N TYR A 423 10.59 6.69 8.24
CA TYR A 423 9.85 5.79 7.38
C TYR A 423 8.75 6.55 6.64
N MET A 424 8.30 5.98 5.53
CA MET A 424 7.06 6.36 4.88
C MET A 424 6.21 5.14 4.56
N ASP A 425 4.92 5.22 4.89
CA ASP A 425 3.89 4.24 4.59
C ASP A 425 3.16 4.66 3.33
N VAL A 426 3.55 4.08 2.20
CA VAL A 426 2.97 4.35 0.90
C VAL A 426 1.61 3.66 0.80
N LEU A 427 0.56 4.47 0.63
CA LEU A 427 -0.84 4.05 0.55
C LEU A 427 -1.57 4.93 -0.47
N LEU A 428 -2.37 4.33 -1.37
CA LEU A 428 -3.19 5.11 -2.31
C LEU A 428 -4.26 5.95 -1.60
N ASP A 429 -4.51 7.15 -2.12
CA ASP A 429 -5.56 8.09 -1.67
C ASP A 429 -6.65 8.27 -2.74
N GLU A 430 -6.77 9.44 -3.36
CA GLU A 430 -7.95 9.84 -4.15
C GLU A 430 -8.08 9.07 -5.47
N GLN A 431 -6.96 8.61 -6.04
CA GLN A 431 -6.99 7.90 -7.32
C GLN A 431 -7.72 6.56 -7.23
N ASN A 432 -8.93 6.48 -7.74
CA ASN A 432 -9.84 5.37 -7.46
C ASN A 432 -10.49 4.77 -8.72
N ILE A 433 -9.66 4.28 -9.63
CA ILE A 433 -10.12 3.70 -10.90
C ILE A 433 -10.01 2.18 -10.82
N MET A 434 -11.11 1.47 -11.01
CA MET A 434 -11.14 0.01 -10.96
C MET A 434 -10.49 -0.58 -12.22
N GLY A 435 -9.63 -1.57 -12.04
CA GLY A 435 -8.94 -2.29 -13.12
C GLY A 435 -7.64 -1.64 -13.60
N THR A 436 -7.21 -0.51 -13.00
CA THR A 436 -5.96 0.15 -13.40
C THR A 436 -4.75 -0.46 -12.72
N GLN A 437 -3.66 -0.54 -13.47
CA GLN A 437 -2.33 -0.85 -12.98
C GLN A 437 -1.40 0.26 -13.46
N GLU A 438 -0.81 0.98 -12.52
CA GLU A 438 0.00 2.15 -12.82
C GLU A 438 1.28 2.11 -12.00
N THR A 439 2.34 2.71 -12.53
CA THR A 439 3.61 2.88 -11.80
C THR A 439 3.83 4.35 -11.53
N TYR A 440 4.02 4.73 -10.27
CA TYR A 440 4.33 6.10 -9.88
C TYR A 440 5.79 6.21 -9.47
N ARG A 441 6.43 7.32 -9.83
CA ARG A 441 7.81 7.66 -9.44
C ARG A 441 7.74 8.83 -8.46
N ILE A 442 7.88 8.55 -7.17
CA ILE A 442 7.90 9.55 -6.09
C ILE A 442 9.36 9.89 -5.73
N PHE A 443 9.61 11.11 -5.25
CA PHE A 443 10.95 11.55 -4.87
C PHE A 443 11.01 11.85 -3.37
N LEU A 444 11.94 11.20 -2.68
CA LEU A 444 12.29 11.49 -1.29
C LEU A 444 13.51 12.40 -1.29
N SER A 445 13.39 13.61 -0.76
CA SER A 445 14.45 14.62 -0.71
C SER A 445 14.99 14.78 0.70
N ALA A 446 16.31 14.77 0.86
CA ALA A 446 17.02 15.16 2.07
C ALA A 446 17.72 16.51 1.84
N GLU A 447 17.58 17.47 2.76
CA GLU A 447 18.06 18.86 2.58
C GLU A 447 18.88 19.32 3.80
N ASP A 448 19.98 20.03 3.53
CA ASP A 448 20.85 20.61 4.56
C ASP A 448 20.42 22.04 4.93
N GLU A 449 21.11 22.64 5.89
CA GLU A 449 20.82 24.00 6.36
C GLU A 449 21.19 25.09 5.33
N ASP A 450 22.05 24.75 4.36
CA ASP A 450 22.62 25.67 3.36
C ASP A 450 21.92 25.59 1.99
N GLY A 451 20.90 24.74 1.86
CA GLY A 451 19.99 24.67 0.70
C GLY A 451 20.33 23.62 -0.36
N GLY A 452 21.30 22.74 -0.14
CA GLY A 452 21.60 21.65 -1.05
C GLY A 452 20.82 20.37 -0.73
N SER A 453 20.21 19.74 -1.73
CA SER A 453 19.35 18.57 -1.58
C SER A 453 19.96 17.29 -2.15
N LEU A 454 19.53 16.14 -1.64
CA LEU A 454 19.79 14.81 -2.18
C LEU A 454 18.47 14.08 -2.36
N GLN A 455 18.18 13.58 -3.56
CA GLN A 455 16.90 12.93 -3.84
C GLN A 455 17.03 11.43 -4.15
N ARG A 456 15.99 10.67 -3.80
CA ARG A 456 15.82 9.26 -4.19
C ARG A 456 14.51 9.10 -4.91
N GLU A 457 14.58 8.63 -6.15
CA GLU A 457 13.40 8.17 -6.87
C GLU A 457 12.98 6.79 -6.35
N ILE A 458 11.70 6.66 -6.05
CA ILE A 458 11.08 5.43 -5.58
C ILE A 458 9.91 5.09 -6.51
N LYS A 459 9.92 3.87 -7.06
CA LYS A 459 8.87 3.35 -7.93
C LYS A 459 7.82 2.63 -7.11
N VAL A 460 6.56 2.99 -7.32
CA VAL A 460 5.41 2.38 -6.66
C VAL A 460 4.49 1.80 -7.71
N HIS A 461 4.44 0.48 -7.80
CA HIS A 461 3.50 -0.24 -8.66
C HIS A 461 2.17 -0.40 -7.93
N ALA A 462 1.13 0.27 -8.42
CA ALA A 462 -0.18 0.28 -7.82
C ALA A 462 -1.18 -0.50 -8.69
N SER A 463 -1.83 -1.51 -8.10
CA SER A 463 -2.93 -2.25 -8.74
C SER A 463 -4.26 -1.99 -8.04
N GLN A 464 -5.30 -1.65 -8.79
CA GLN A 464 -6.62 -1.35 -8.22
C GLN A 464 -7.67 -2.34 -8.72
N HIS A 465 -8.12 -3.25 -7.86
CA HIS A 465 -9.09 -4.27 -8.25
C HIS A 465 -10.52 -3.96 -7.81
N GLY A 466 -10.70 -3.12 -6.78
CA GLY A 466 -11.98 -2.64 -6.30
C GLY A 466 -12.12 -1.13 -6.36
N LYS A 467 -13.19 -0.62 -5.74
CA LYS A 467 -13.37 0.80 -5.48
C LYS A 467 -13.28 1.08 -3.99
N ARG A 468 -12.68 2.21 -3.65
CA ARG A 468 -12.75 2.82 -2.32
C ARG A 468 -13.94 3.77 -2.28
N PHE A 469 -14.69 3.78 -1.18
CA PHE A 469 -15.90 4.59 -1.06
C PHE A 469 -15.73 5.66 -0.01
N GLU A 470 -16.48 6.75 -0.13
CA GLU A 470 -16.56 7.77 0.91
C GLU A 470 -16.97 7.11 2.23
N PHE A 471 -16.32 7.47 3.33
CA PHE A 471 -16.70 6.98 4.64
C PHE A 471 -17.99 7.69 5.06
N ASN A 472 -19.13 7.03 4.80
CA ASN A 472 -20.45 7.59 5.00
C ASN A 472 -21.24 6.72 5.99
N PRO A 473 -21.79 7.31 7.06
CA PRO A 473 -22.55 6.56 8.07
C PRO A 473 -23.88 6.00 7.54
N TYR A 474 -24.25 6.39 6.34
CA TYR A 474 -25.46 5.95 5.66
C TYR A 474 -25.21 4.87 4.59
N GLY A 475 -24.11 4.11 4.68
CA GLY A 475 -23.99 2.82 3.97
C GLY A 475 -22.59 2.37 3.53
N THR A 476 -21.57 3.24 3.56
CA THR A 476 -20.22 2.90 3.06
C THR A 476 -19.10 3.11 4.09
N GLY A 477 -19.43 3.55 5.31
CA GLY A 477 -18.56 3.47 6.48
C GLY A 477 -18.57 2.07 7.09
N TYR A 478 -17.49 1.72 7.81
CA TYR A 478 -17.45 0.49 8.59
C TYR A 478 -18.23 0.66 9.90
N ILE A 479 -19.14 -0.28 10.19
CA ILE A 479 -20.05 -0.22 11.35
C ILE A 479 -19.73 -1.28 12.41
N GLY A 480 -18.75 -2.15 12.14
CA GLY A 480 -18.31 -3.15 13.10
C GLY A 480 -17.27 -4.11 12.54
N ALA A 481 -16.79 -5.00 13.42
CA ALA A 481 -15.85 -6.04 13.04
C ALA A 481 -16.13 -7.36 13.79
N PHE A 482 -15.72 -8.46 13.19
CA PHE A 482 -15.88 -9.81 13.73
C PHE A 482 -14.58 -10.59 13.76
N PHE A 483 -14.37 -11.29 14.87
CA PHE A 483 -13.27 -12.22 15.10
C PHE A 483 -13.85 -13.52 15.63
N ARG A 484 -13.37 -14.67 15.14
CA ARG A 484 -13.60 -15.95 15.81
C ARG A 484 -12.86 -16.00 17.15
N ASN A 485 -13.21 -16.98 17.98
CA ASN A 485 -12.58 -17.18 19.28
C ASN A 485 -11.06 -17.34 19.17
N ASP A 486 -10.58 -18.00 18.13
CA ASP A 486 -9.17 -18.28 17.90
C ASP A 486 -8.45 -17.28 16.98
N GLU A 487 -9.16 -16.29 16.46
CA GLU A 487 -8.64 -15.26 15.57
C GLU A 487 -8.09 -14.03 16.32
N GLN A 488 -6.98 -13.51 15.81
CA GLN A 488 -6.27 -12.30 16.27
C GLN A 488 -5.73 -11.45 15.11
N GLY A 489 -5.81 -11.94 13.88
CA GLY A 489 -5.29 -11.31 12.67
C GLY A 489 -5.99 -10.01 12.32
N GLU A 490 -5.45 -9.30 11.34
CA GLU A 490 -5.94 -7.96 11.01
C GLU A 490 -7.36 -7.93 10.44
N ARG A 491 -8.02 -6.82 10.72
CA ARG A 491 -9.19 -6.26 10.04
C ARG A 491 -8.82 -4.88 9.53
N ILE A 492 -9.15 -4.58 8.28
CA ILE A 492 -8.75 -3.35 7.62
C ILE A 492 -9.94 -2.40 7.55
N ILE A 493 -9.84 -1.28 8.25
CA ILE A 493 -10.89 -0.26 8.24
C ILE A 493 -10.45 0.85 7.30
N THR A 494 -11.25 1.12 6.27
CA THR A 494 -10.91 2.14 5.30
C THR A 494 -12.10 2.88 4.71
N GLY A 495 -11.92 4.16 4.38
CA GLY A 495 -12.88 4.94 3.59
C GLY A 495 -12.32 6.31 3.21
N GLN A 496 -12.83 6.86 2.12
CA GLN A 496 -12.40 8.14 1.58
C GLN A 496 -13.07 9.30 2.30
N GLN A 497 -12.35 10.41 2.36
CA GLN A 497 -12.83 11.66 2.92
C GLN A 497 -12.52 12.78 1.93
N LYS A 498 -13.41 13.77 1.85
CA LYS A 498 -13.18 14.94 1.00
C LYS A 498 -12.08 15.82 1.59
N ARG A 499 -11.39 16.56 0.72
CA ARG A 499 -10.53 17.67 1.14
C ARG A 499 -11.36 18.77 1.80
N ARG A 500 -10.72 19.62 2.59
CA ARG A 500 -11.36 20.75 3.26
C ARG A 500 -11.65 21.85 2.24
N ASP A 501 -12.90 22.01 1.85
CA ASP A 501 -13.32 22.95 0.81
C ASP A 501 -14.54 23.80 1.23
N GLY A 502 -14.88 23.80 2.52
CA GLY A 502 -15.99 24.56 3.06
C GLY A 502 -15.81 26.08 2.98
N THR A 503 -16.91 26.81 2.89
CA THR A 503 -16.90 28.29 2.80
C THR A 503 -16.36 28.99 4.05
N ASN A 504 -16.36 28.29 5.19
CA ASN A 504 -15.86 28.79 6.47
C ASN A 504 -14.42 28.35 6.77
N GLU A 505 -13.78 27.64 5.84
CA GLU A 505 -12.39 27.23 6.01
C GLU A 505 -11.46 28.44 6.03
N ARG A 506 -10.39 28.36 6.83
CA ARG A 506 -9.33 29.35 6.76
C ARG A 506 -8.66 29.27 5.38
N PRO A 507 -8.20 30.39 4.80
CA PRO A 507 -7.50 30.36 3.51
C PRO A 507 -6.33 29.36 3.44
N GLN A 508 -5.65 29.14 4.56
CA GLN A 508 -4.54 28.17 4.69
C GLN A 508 -4.96 26.69 4.82
N ASP A 509 -6.22 26.42 5.20
CA ASP A 509 -6.74 25.06 5.36
C ASP A 509 -7.48 24.58 4.09
N LEU A 510 -7.84 25.49 3.18
CA LEU A 510 -8.53 25.16 1.92
C LEU A 510 -7.70 24.22 1.03
N GLY A 511 -8.32 23.14 0.58
CA GLY A 511 -7.69 22.10 -0.25
C GLY A 511 -6.80 21.13 0.54
N THR A 512 -6.68 21.27 1.86
CA THR A 512 -5.91 20.31 2.68
C THR A 512 -6.73 19.07 3.02
N LEU A 513 -6.06 18.03 3.52
CA LEU A 513 -6.70 16.78 3.91
C LEU A 513 -7.53 16.92 5.21
N GLY A 514 -8.70 16.29 5.25
CA GLY A 514 -9.54 16.21 6.46
C GLY A 514 -8.88 15.37 7.56
N LEU A 515 -9.00 15.77 8.83
CA LEU A 515 -8.49 14.99 9.96
C LEU A 515 -9.43 13.82 10.29
N TRP A 516 -8.86 12.73 10.80
CA TRP A 516 -9.63 11.63 11.38
C TRP A 516 -8.91 10.98 12.55
N LYS A 517 -9.68 10.37 13.46
CA LYS A 517 -9.17 9.63 14.61
C LYS A 517 -10.10 8.47 14.98
N ALA A 518 -9.55 7.41 15.55
CA ALA A 518 -10.28 6.27 16.08
C ALA A 518 -9.79 5.92 17.48
N GLU A 519 -10.73 5.63 18.37
CA GLU A 519 -10.49 5.40 19.80
C GLU A 519 -11.29 4.20 20.30
N VAL A 520 -10.64 3.32 21.06
CA VAL A 520 -11.34 2.24 21.78
C VAL A 520 -12.05 2.85 22.99
N GLU A 521 -13.38 2.89 22.97
CA GLU A 521 -14.17 3.38 24.10
C GLU A 521 -14.47 2.28 25.12
N GLU A 522 -14.76 1.07 24.64
CA GLU A 522 -15.11 -0.07 25.47
C GLU A 522 -14.48 -1.34 24.92
N GLY A 523 -14.03 -2.24 25.81
CA GLY A 523 -13.39 -3.51 25.48
C GLY A 523 -11.86 -3.42 25.44
N ASN A 524 -11.22 -3.99 26.46
CA ASN A 524 -9.76 -3.96 26.66
C ASN A 524 -8.97 -4.96 25.79
N PHE A 525 -9.61 -5.54 24.78
CA PHE A 525 -9.01 -6.57 23.93
C PHE A 525 -8.78 -6.11 22.49
N ILE A 526 -9.06 -4.85 22.16
CA ILE A 526 -8.84 -4.29 20.82
C ILE A 526 -7.44 -3.67 20.73
N VAL A 527 -6.80 -3.86 19.57
CA VAL A 527 -5.56 -3.19 19.20
C VAL A 527 -5.78 -2.45 17.88
N LEU A 528 -5.58 -1.14 17.88
CA LEU A 528 -5.60 -0.28 16.70
C LEU A 528 -4.17 0.03 16.26
N SER A 529 -3.97 0.18 14.96
CA SER A 529 -2.68 0.61 14.39
C SER A 529 -2.90 1.42 13.12
N SER A 530 -2.19 2.54 12.98
CA SER A 530 -2.22 3.28 11.71
C SER A 530 -1.37 2.63 10.61
N THR A 531 -0.48 1.68 10.94
CA THR A 531 0.37 1.00 9.95
C THR A 531 -0.48 0.29 8.89
N PRO A 532 -0.14 0.39 7.58
CA PRO A 532 -0.87 -0.29 6.52
C PRO A 532 -0.78 -1.82 6.62
N SER A 533 -1.67 -2.53 5.92
CA SER A 533 -1.53 -3.97 5.76
C SER A 533 -0.33 -4.24 4.86
N PHE A 534 0.48 -5.23 5.22
CA PHE A 534 1.61 -5.70 4.42
C PHE A 534 1.30 -7.02 3.70
N ASP A 535 0.03 -7.43 3.64
CA ASP A 535 -0.37 -8.52 2.76
C ASP A 535 -0.34 -8.03 1.31
N PRO A 536 0.53 -8.55 0.43
CA PRO A 536 0.60 -8.12 -0.97
C PRO A 536 -0.69 -8.41 -1.75
N ASN A 537 -1.53 -9.33 -1.27
CA ASN A 537 -2.72 -9.78 -1.99
C ASN A 537 -4.03 -9.21 -1.44
N VAL A 538 -4.00 -8.44 -0.34
CA VAL A 538 -5.19 -7.71 0.13
C VAL A 538 -5.65 -6.75 -0.97
N GLY A 539 -6.96 -6.62 -1.15
CA GLY A 539 -7.55 -5.87 -2.26
C GLY A 539 -7.74 -6.71 -3.52
N THR A 540 -7.24 -7.94 -3.59
CA THR A 540 -7.54 -8.91 -4.66
C THR A 540 -8.67 -9.87 -4.25
N ASP A 541 -9.19 -10.67 -5.19
CA ASP A 541 -10.19 -11.70 -4.86
C ASP A 541 -9.62 -12.84 -3.98
N ASN A 542 -8.28 -12.95 -3.88
CA ASN A 542 -7.55 -14.00 -3.15
C ASN A 542 -6.52 -13.43 -2.15
N PRO A 543 -6.97 -12.68 -1.12
CA PRO A 543 -6.05 -12.18 -0.09
C PRO A 543 -5.43 -13.33 0.69
N GLY A 544 -4.26 -13.07 1.28
CA GLY A 544 -3.64 -13.98 2.25
C GLY A 544 -4.47 -14.08 3.53
N VAL A 545 -4.12 -15.08 4.36
CA VAL A 545 -4.80 -15.37 5.62
C VAL A 545 -4.56 -14.24 6.62
N ALA A 546 -5.64 -13.61 7.11
CA ALA A 546 -5.56 -12.48 8.03
C ALA A 546 -4.72 -12.75 9.29
N GLU A 547 -4.76 -13.98 9.82
CA GLU A 547 -4.02 -14.42 11.01
C GLU A 547 -2.50 -14.34 10.88
N HIS A 548 -1.97 -14.32 9.66
CA HIS A 548 -0.53 -14.15 9.42
C HIS A 548 -0.09 -12.68 9.59
N TYR A 549 -1.03 -11.75 9.65
CA TYR A 549 -0.79 -10.32 9.73
C TYR A 549 -1.34 -9.78 11.06
N LYS A 550 -0.55 -9.92 12.12
CA LYS A 550 -0.91 -9.41 13.45
C LYS A 550 -0.85 -7.90 13.50
N VAL A 551 -1.82 -7.30 14.17
CA VAL A 551 -1.86 -5.85 14.38
C VAL A 551 -1.05 -5.48 15.61
N LEU A 552 -0.02 -4.68 15.40
CA LEU A 552 0.82 -4.11 16.46
C LEU A 552 0.72 -2.59 16.40
N PRO A 553 0.67 -1.89 17.55
CA PRO A 553 0.71 -0.44 17.57
C PRO A 553 1.96 0.08 16.86
N ASN A 554 1.82 1.16 16.09
CA ASN A 554 2.95 1.76 15.40
C ASN A 554 3.87 2.48 16.41
N LYS A 555 4.93 1.78 16.85
CA LYS A 555 5.91 2.31 17.82
C LYS A 555 6.56 3.61 17.36
N TYR A 556 6.73 3.80 16.06
CA TYR A 556 7.33 5.02 15.50
C TYR A 556 6.44 6.25 15.69
N LYS A 557 5.12 6.08 15.84
CA LYS A 557 4.17 7.17 16.17
C LYS A 557 3.82 7.23 17.66
N GLY A 558 4.45 6.40 18.49
CA GLY A 558 4.12 6.30 19.91
C GLY A 558 2.72 5.75 20.19
N GLU A 559 2.13 4.99 19.25
CA GLU A 559 0.81 4.41 19.44
C GLU A 559 0.82 3.36 20.55
N ASN A 560 -0.21 3.39 21.40
CA ASN A 560 -0.39 2.43 22.50
C ASN A 560 -1.38 1.30 22.16
N GLY A 561 -2.02 1.37 20.99
CA GLY A 561 -3.01 0.40 20.52
C GLY A 561 -4.47 0.73 20.82
N THR A 562 -4.78 1.85 21.50
CA THR A 562 -6.17 2.24 21.80
C THR A 562 -6.62 3.50 21.08
N TYR A 563 -5.67 4.25 20.50
CA TYR A 563 -5.93 5.49 19.77
C TYR A 563 -5.04 5.56 18.53
N VAL A 564 -5.64 5.94 17.40
CA VAL A 564 -4.95 6.20 16.13
C VAL A 564 -5.56 7.43 15.46
N GLU A 565 -4.75 8.18 14.74
CA GLU A 565 -5.19 9.36 14.00
C GLU A 565 -4.42 9.54 12.69
N GLY A 566 -5.04 10.27 11.77
CA GLY A 566 -4.43 10.64 10.51
C GLY A 566 -5.17 11.72 9.73
N ARG A 567 -4.76 11.91 8.47
CA ARG A 567 -5.36 12.86 7.54
C ARG A 567 -5.76 12.18 6.23
N GLY A 568 -6.77 12.71 5.56
CA GLY A 568 -7.23 12.24 4.25
C GLY A 568 -8.04 10.96 4.37
N ARG A 569 -7.68 9.94 3.58
CA ARG A 569 -8.25 8.58 3.68
C ARG A 569 -8.22 8.08 5.12
N ILE A 570 -9.40 7.72 5.63
CA ILE A 570 -9.52 6.95 6.88
C ILE A 570 -8.94 5.58 6.58
N TYR A 571 -7.85 5.23 7.26
CA TYR A 571 -7.25 3.91 7.13
C TYR A 571 -6.51 3.55 8.41
N PHE A 572 -6.95 2.47 9.06
CA PHE A 572 -6.26 1.84 10.17
C PHE A 572 -6.55 0.35 10.18
N ARG A 573 -5.70 -0.40 10.87
CA ARG A 573 -5.91 -1.83 11.14
C ARG A 573 -6.40 -2.05 12.55
N MET A 574 -7.23 -3.07 12.71
CA MET A 574 -7.74 -3.54 13.99
C MET A 574 -7.39 -5.01 14.16
N GLY A 575 -6.83 -5.36 15.30
CA GLY A 575 -6.65 -6.74 15.75
C GLY A 575 -7.15 -6.88 17.19
N VAL A 576 -6.90 -8.05 17.78
CA VAL A 576 -7.24 -8.31 19.18
C VAL A 576 -6.04 -8.81 19.98
N THR A 577 -5.96 -8.45 21.27
CA THR A 577 -4.81 -8.73 22.14
C THR A 577 -4.64 -10.22 22.48
N GLY A 578 -5.67 -11.04 22.23
CA GLY A 578 -5.64 -12.47 22.53
C GLY A 578 -6.86 -13.20 21.98
N LYS A 579 -6.77 -14.53 21.99
CA LYS A 579 -7.91 -15.42 21.73
C LYS A 579 -8.98 -15.27 22.81
N ASN A 580 -10.24 -15.49 22.46
CA ASN A 580 -11.32 -15.63 23.43
C ASN A 580 -11.35 -17.08 23.94
N ALA A 581 -10.87 -17.30 25.17
CA ALA A 581 -10.88 -18.63 25.79
C ALA A 581 -12.25 -19.02 26.36
N GLY A 582 -13.20 -18.08 26.44
CA GLY A 582 -14.55 -18.32 26.94
C GLY A 582 -15.46 -19.00 25.92
N THR A 583 -16.56 -19.57 26.39
CA THR A 583 -17.62 -20.16 25.54
C THR A 583 -18.65 -19.12 25.08
N THR A 584 -18.53 -17.87 25.54
CA THR A 584 -19.43 -16.76 25.19
C THR A 584 -18.68 -15.69 24.41
N PRO A 585 -19.31 -15.03 23.44
CA PRO A 585 -18.71 -13.89 22.75
C PRO A 585 -18.41 -12.73 23.72
N ARG A 586 -17.40 -11.93 23.37
CA ARG A 586 -17.10 -10.65 24.03
C ARG A 586 -17.20 -9.50 23.03
N TYR A 587 -17.55 -8.32 23.53
CA TYR A 587 -17.87 -7.16 22.71
C TYR A 587 -17.01 -5.95 23.08
N ALA A 588 -16.75 -5.11 22.07
CA ALA A 588 -16.04 -3.85 22.22
C ALA A 588 -16.73 -2.77 21.37
N LYS A 589 -16.44 -1.50 21.68
CA LYS A 589 -16.96 -0.34 20.96
C LYS A 589 -15.81 0.60 20.62
N VAL A 590 -15.71 0.95 19.34
CA VAL A 590 -14.67 1.85 18.82
C VAL A 590 -15.36 3.08 18.23
N LYS A 591 -14.99 4.26 18.72
CA LYS A 591 -15.43 5.54 18.19
C LYS A 591 -14.53 5.95 17.03
N ILE A 592 -15.11 6.38 15.92
CA ILE A 592 -14.40 6.96 14.77
C ILE A 592 -14.91 8.38 14.60
N GLN A 593 -13.98 9.33 14.48
CA GLN A 593 -14.30 10.72 14.21
C GLN A 593 -13.54 11.18 12.98
N TRP A 594 -14.21 11.88 12.08
CA TRP A 594 -13.57 12.49 10.92
C TRP A 594 -14.12 13.88 10.67
N TYR A 595 -13.38 14.65 9.89
CA TYR A 595 -13.62 16.06 9.66
C TYR A 595 -15.03 16.31 9.13
N GLY A 596 -15.79 17.13 9.84
CA GLY A 596 -17.12 17.58 9.41
C GLY A 596 -17.10 18.99 8.84
N GLY A 597 -16.26 19.86 9.40
CA GLY A 597 -16.13 21.24 8.96
C GLY A 597 -15.72 22.16 10.09
N ARG A 598 -15.94 23.46 9.86
CA ARG A 598 -15.53 24.54 10.74
C ARG A 598 -16.63 25.60 10.87
N TYR A 599 -16.86 26.09 12.09
CA TYR A 599 -17.87 27.13 12.37
C TYR A 599 -17.30 28.55 12.46
N GLY A 600 -15.98 28.74 12.48
CA GLY A 600 -15.32 30.06 12.48
C GLY A 600 -13.79 29.98 12.33
N THR A 601 -13.04 31.01 12.75
CA THR A 601 -11.58 31.10 12.56
C THR A 601 -10.69 30.56 13.68
N GLY A 602 -11.24 30.19 14.84
CA GLY A 602 -10.52 29.63 16.00
C GLY A 602 -10.17 28.14 15.85
N ASP A 603 -9.14 27.65 16.55
CA ASP A 603 -8.72 26.24 16.46
C ASP A 603 -9.70 25.26 17.10
N ASP A 604 -10.49 25.73 18.09
CA ASP A 604 -11.51 24.93 18.79
C ASP A 604 -12.85 24.84 18.03
N GLU A 605 -12.92 25.44 16.84
CA GLU A 605 -14.17 25.60 16.08
C GLU A 605 -14.33 24.53 14.98
N LEU A 606 -13.54 23.46 15.06
CA LEU A 606 -13.67 22.27 14.22
C LEU A 606 -14.76 21.35 14.80
N TRP A 607 -15.64 20.84 13.95
CA TRP A 607 -16.57 19.79 14.32
C TRP A 607 -16.27 18.52 13.53
N TYR A 608 -16.55 17.39 14.18
CA TYR A 608 -16.28 16.06 13.64
C TYR A 608 -17.60 15.30 13.48
N ASN A 609 -17.75 14.63 12.34
CA ASN A 609 -18.70 13.53 12.24
C ASN A 609 -18.21 12.43 13.18
N THR A 610 -19.12 11.82 13.95
CA THR A 610 -18.79 10.81 14.96
C THR A 610 -19.61 9.57 14.73
N GLU A 611 -18.94 8.45 14.54
CA GLU A 611 -19.55 7.14 14.35
C GLU A 611 -18.99 6.11 15.30
N TYR A 612 -19.71 5.00 15.42
CA TYR A 612 -19.33 3.88 16.27
C TYR A 612 -19.25 2.58 15.47
N MET A 613 -18.23 1.80 15.79
CA MET A 613 -18.12 0.41 15.39
C MET A 613 -18.35 -0.49 16.59
N TYR A 614 -19.20 -1.50 16.42
CA TYR A 614 -19.38 -2.56 17.42
C TYR A 614 -18.61 -3.81 17.00
N ILE A 615 -17.78 -4.29 17.90
CA ILE A 615 -16.86 -5.39 17.64
C ILE A 615 -17.32 -6.62 18.40
N ARG A 616 -17.33 -7.77 17.72
CA ARG A 616 -17.64 -9.06 18.31
C ARG A 616 -16.43 -9.99 18.17
N GLN A 617 -15.99 -10.58 19.28
CA GLN A 617 -15.12 -11.75 19.22
C GLN A 617 -15.84 -12.98 19.79
N GLY A 618 -16.05 -13.97 18.92
CA GLY A 618 -16.63 -15.27 19.23
C GLY A 618 -17.78 -15.67 18.29
N GLU A 619 -17.68 -16.88 17.76
CA GLU A 619 -18.61 -17.47 16.78
C GLU A 619 -19.86 -18.13 17.37
N ALA A 620 -19.92 -18.33 18.69
CA ALA A 620 -21.10 -18.88 19.36
C ALA A 620 -22.29 -17.92 19.21
N ASP A 621 -23.52 -18.45 19.19
CA ASP A 621 -24.74 -17.65 19.29
C ASP A 621 -24.83 -16.86 20.60
N ASP A 622 -25.50 -15.72 20.58
CA ASP A 622 -25.74 -14.91 21.78
C ASP A 622 -27.04 -14.09 21.69
N TYR A 623 -27.52 -13.64 22.84
CA TYR A 623 -28.64 -12.71 22.95
C TYR A 623 -28.19 -11.29 22.63
N ILE A 624 -28.92 -10.60 21.74
CA ILE A 624 -28.78 -9.15 21.56
C ILE A 624 -29.56 -8.44 22.67
N MET A 625 -30.88 -8.69 22.71
CA MET A 625 -31.70 -8.38 23.87
C MET A 625 -31.75 -9.59 24.82
N ARG A 626 -31.34 -9.38 26.06
CA ARG A 626 -31.26 -10.40 27.13
C ARG A 626 -32.66 -10.85 27.57
N PRO A 627 -32.88 -12.14 27.84
CA PRO A 627 -34.19 -12.65 28.25
C PRO A 627 -34.62 -12.12 29.62
N GLY A 628 -35.91 -12.28 29.93
CA GLY A 628 -36.47 -11.81 31.19
C GLY A 628 -36.61 -10.28 31.21
N THR A 629 -36.24 -9.64 32.32
CA THR A 629 -36.40 -8.19 32.54
C THR A 629 -35.08 -7.43 32.55
N VAL A 630 -33.97 -8.08 32.17
CA VAL A 630 -32.63 -7.45 32.19
C VAL A 630 -32.60 -6.26 31.23
N ASP A 631 -33.05 -6.47 30.00
CA ASP A 631 -33.24 -5.40 29.01
C ASP A 631 -34.72 -5.01 28.97
N ALA A 632 -35.10 -4.00 29.75
CA ALA A 632 -36.48 -3.57 29.91
C ALA A 632 -37.12 -3.11 28.59
N ILE A 633 -38.39 -3.47 28.38
CA ILE A 633 -39.23 -2.94 27.31
C ILE A 633 -39.94 -1.69 27.85
N SER A 634 -39.63 -0.53 27.29
CA SER A 634 -40.10 0.77 27.79
C SER A 634 -41.28 1.35 27.02
N LYS A 635 -41.53 0.89 25.79
CA LYS A 635 -42.63 1.36 24.92
C LYS A 635 -43.35 0.21 24.22
N GLY A 636 -44.53 0.51 23.68
CA GLY A 636 -45.29 -0.39 22.82
C GLY A 636 -46.13 -1.45 23.56
N PRO A 637 -46.76 -2.38 22.83
CA PRO A 637 -47.73 -3.34 23.39
C PRO A 637 -47.14 -4.28 24.45
N SER A 638 -45.82 -4.48 24.44
CA SER A 638 -45.09 -5.32 25.40
C SER A 638 -44.43 -4.52 26.54
N GLN A 639 -44.78 -3.25 26.73
CA GLN A 639 -44.20 -2.41 27.79
C GLN A 639 -44.31 -3.07 29.17
N GLY A 640 -43.18 -3.12 29.89
CA GLY A 640 -43.09 -3.71 31.22
C GLY A 640 -43.20 -5.24 31.27
N LYS A 641 -43.26 -5.93 30.13
CA LYS A 641 -43.26 -7.39 30.04
C LYS A 641 -41.84 -7.95 30.00
N ALA A 642 -41.70 -9.22 30.38
CA ALA A 642 -40.46 -9.98 30.25
C ALA A 642 -40.26 -10.49 28.82
N ARG A 643 -39.00 -10.63 28.41
CA ARG A 643 -38.60 -11.17 27.10
C ARG A 643 -38.50 -12.69 27.11
N ASP A 644 -39.63 -13.35 27.33
CA ASP A 644 -39.66 -14.81 27.52
C ASP A 644 -39.39 -15.60 26.24
N TYR A 645 -39.58 -14.97 25.07
CA TYR A 645 -39.30 -15.57 23.75
C TYR A 645 -38.00 -15.06 23.12
N ALA A 646 -37.18 -14.27 23.82
CA ALA A 646 -35.86 -13.92 23.30
C ALA A 646 -35.02 -15.20 23.09
N ARG A 647 -34.22 -15.20 22.02
CA ARG A 647 -33.34 -16.31 21.64
C ARG A 647 -31.93 -15.83 21.36
N LYS A 648 -30.98 -16.75 21.49
CA LYS A 648 -29.63 -16.54 21.00
C LYS A 648 -29.62 -16.67 19.49
N ILE A 649 -29.08 -15.67 18.80
CA ILE A 649 -29.04 -15.59 17.34
C ILE A 649 -27.65 -16.00 16.85
N SER A 650 -27.59 -16.84 15.81
CA SER A 650 -26.33 -17.18 15.15
C SER A 650 -25.74 -15.96 14.44
N PRO A 651 -24.41 -15.70 14.54
CA PRO A 651 -23.79 -14.62 13.79
C PRO A 651 -23.61 -14.93 12.29
N PHE A 652 -24.05 -16.10 11.80
CA PHE A 652 -23.90 -16.52 10.41
C PHE A 652 -25.23 -16.84 9.71
N ASN A 653 -25.32 -16.51 8.42
CA ASN A 653 -26.37 -17.03 7.54
C ASN A 653 -26.21 -18.54 7.29
N LEU A 654 -27.32 -19.18 6.93
CA LEU A 654 -27.34 -20.56 6.51
C LEU A 654 -26.94 -20.71 5.03
N THR A 655 -26.26 -21.80 4.71
CA THR A 655 -25.91 -22.23 3.35
C THR A 655 -25.95 -23.75 3.22
N ALA A 656 -25.80 -24.26 2.00
CA ALA A 656 -25.64 -25.69 1.75
C ALA A 656 -24.20 -26.15 2.05
N PRO A 657 -24.01 -27.43 2.46
CA PRO A 657 -22.67 -28.03 2.54
C PRO A 657 -21.86 -27.89 1.25
N ALA A 658 -22.52 -28.00 0.08
CA ALA A 658 -21.86 -27.86 -1.21
C ALA A 658 -21.22 -26.47 -1.41
N TYR A 659 -21.96 -25.41 -1.08
CA TYR A 659 -21.48 -24.03 -1.20
C TYR A 659 -20.41 -23.70 -0.16
N LEU A 660 -20.55 -24.18 1.09
CA LEU A 660 -19.52 -24.01 2.13
C LEU A 660 -18.15 -24.55 1.69
N ASN A 661 -18.17 -25.62 0.89
CA ASN A 661 -17.01 -26.31 0.34
C ASN A 661 -16.55 -25.76 -1.04
N GLY A 662 -17.09 -24.62 -1.48
CA GLY A 662 -16.65 -23.94 -2.71
C GLY A 662 -17.41 -24.34 -3.98
N GLY A 663 -18.46 -25.14 -3.89
CA GLY A 663 -19.35 -25.41 -5.02
C GLY A 663 -20.07 -24.15 -5.50
N ASN A 664 -20.36 -24.08 -6.80
CA ASN A 664 -20.98 -22.91 -7.46
C ASN A 664 -22.17 -23.28 -8.37
N GLU A 665 -22.78 -24.45 -8.16
CA GLU A 665 -23.96 -24.86 -8.91
C GLU A 665 -25.16 -23.92 -8.62
N PRO A 666 -26.09 -23.72 -9.58
CA PRO A 666 -27.25 -22.83 -9.39
C PRO A 666 -28.13 -23.19 -8.18
N TYR A 667 -28.19 -24.46 -7.82
CA TYR A 667 -28.88 -24.95 -6.62
C TYR A 667 -28.17 -26.18 -6.04
N ALA A 668 -28.40 -26.46 -4.76
CA ALA A 668 -27.93 -27.65 -4.08
C ALA A 668 -29.02 -28.21 -3.15
N LYS A 669 -29.15 -29.54 -3.09
CA LYS A 669 -30.06 -30.20 -2.13
C LYS A 669 -29.51 -30.07 -0.71
N VAL A 670 -30.40 -29.80 0.24
CA VAL A 670 -30.09 -29.77 1.68
C VAL A 670 -31.08 -30.65 2.42
N ASP A 671 -30.59 -31.70 3.07
CA ASP A 671 -31.46 -32.55 3.89
C ASP A 671 -31.90 -31.84 5.18
N VAL A 672 -32.92 -32.42 5.83
CA VAL A 672 -33.44 -31.93 7.12
C VAL A 672 -32.30 -31.81 8.13
N LYS A 673 -32.21 -30.66 8.79
CA LYS A 673 -31.12 -30.31 9.73
C LYS A 673 -29.70 -30.37 9.15
N GLN A 674 -29.53 -30.43 7.82
CA GLN A 674 -28.21 -30.53 7.17
C GLN A 674 -27.69 -29.22 6.57
N GLY A 675 -28.34 -28.08 6.81
CA GLY A 675 -27.76 -26.78 6.50
C GLY A 675 -26.46 -26.54 7.29
N ARG A 676 -25.64 -25.61 6.82
CA ARG A 676 -24.39 -25.21 7.47
C ARG A 676 -24.31 -23.71 7.57
N PHE A 677 -23.65 -23.21 8.60
CA PHE A 677 -23.35 -21.79 8.71
C PHE A 677 -22.24 -21.39 7.74
N VAL A 678 -22.37 -20.21 7.13
CA VAL A 678 -21.30 -19.58 6.36
C VAL A 678 -20.05 -19.33 7.22
N LYS A 679 -18.90 -19.11 6.57
CA LYS A 679 -17.63 -18.92 7.27
C LYS A 679 -17.51 -17.51 7.85
N TYR A 680 -18.17 -16.52 7.27
CA TYR A 680 -18.04 -15.13 7.67
C TYR A 680 -19.43 -14.45 7.75
N PRO A 681 -19.69 -13.58 8.74
CA PRO A 681 -21.00 -12.94 8.91
C PRO A 681 -21.49 -12.16 7.69
N THR A 682 -20.57 -11.60 6.89
CA THR A 682 -20.93 -10.83 5.68
C THR A 682 -21.38 -11.68 4.50
N GLN A 683 -21.13 -13.00 4.53
CA GLN A 683 -21.50 -13.89 3.43
C GLN A 683 -23.03 -14.05 3.36
N ALA A 684 -23.56 -13.93 2.15
CA ALA A 684 -24.98 -14.07 1.89
C ALA A 684 -25.52 -15.44 2.32
N GLY A 685 -24.72 -16.50 2.16
CA GLY A 685 -25.19 -17.87 2.29
C GLY A 685 -26.01 -18.29 1.07
N ALA A 686 -27.02 -19.13 1.29
CA ALA A 686 -27.95 -19.55 0.26
C ALA A 686 -29.34 -18.95 0.48
N PHE A 687 -30.09 -18.81 -0.61
CA PHE A 687 -31.52 -18.51 -0.52
C PHE A 687 -32.32 -19.80 -0.45
N PHE A 688 -33.42 -19.77 0.29
CA PHE A 688 -34.33 -20.90 0.45
C PHE A 688 -35.76 -20.42 0.20
N GLN A 689 -36.58 -21.25 -0.45
CA GLN A 689 -38.03 -21.08 -0.41
C GLN A 689 -38.54 -21.60 0.95
N TRP A 690 -39.64 -21.03 1.44
CA TRP A 690 -40.06 -21.25 2.83
C TRP A 690 -40.36 -22.73 3.14
N GLY A 691 -41.15 -23.37 2.28
CA GLY A 691 -41.54 -24.79 2.32
C GLY A 691 -42.42 -25.12 1.09
N LEU A 692 -42.43 -26.39 0.68
CA LEU A 692 -43.27 -26.90 -0.43
C LEU A 692 -44.41 -27.76 0.11
N PRO A 693 -45.50 -28.00 -0.64
CA PRO A 693 -46.51 -28.97 -0.27
C PRO A 693 -45.87 -30.34 -0.04
N LYS A 694 -46.23 -31.06 1.03
CA LYS A 694 -45.56 -32.32 1.41
C LYS A 694 -45.62 -33.42 0.35
N ASP A 695 -46.64 -33.38 -0.51
CA ASP A 695 -46.86 -34.32 -1.60
C ASP A 695 -46.20 -33.88 -2.93
N ALA A 696 -45.51 -32.74 -2.96
CA ALA A 696 -44.78 -32.30 -4.15
C ALA A 696 -43.53 -33.18 -4.39
N ASP A 697 -42.97 -33.09 -5.59
CA ASP A 697 -41.78 -33.86 -5.97
C ASP A 697 -40.62 -33.61 -4.99
N GLN A 698 -40.18 -34.67 -4.30
CA GLN A 698 -39.13 -34.59 -3.29
C GLN A 698 -37.79 -34.11 -3.87
N ASP A 699 -37.58 -34.22 -5.19
CA ASP A 699 -36.38 -33.68 -5.83
C ASP A 699 -36.28 -32.15 -5.76
N TYR A 700 -37.40 -31.47 -5.53
CA TYR A 700 -37.47 -30.01 -5.38
C TYR A 700 -37.44 -29.58 -3.91
N PHE A 701 -37.44 -30.52 -2.96
CA PHE A 701 -37.54 -30.18 -1.54
C PHE A 701 -36.20 -29.65 -1.02
N ARG A 702 -36.27 -28.59 -0.22
CA ARG A 702 -35.13 -28.01 0.52
C ARG A 702 -33.93 -27.72 -0.38
N LEU A 703 -34.18 -27.02 -1.48
CA LEU A 703 -33.11 -26.49 -2.31
C LEU A 703 -32.52 -25.22 -1.69
N ALA A 704 -31.20 -25.21 -1.58
CA ALA A 704 -30.40 -24.01 -1.38
C ALA A 704 -30.08 -23.44 -2.76
N TYR A 705 -30.56 -22.23 -3.03
CA TYR A 705 -30.29 -21.52 -4.27
C TYR A 705 -29.05 -20.64 -4.12
N HIS A 706 -28.26 -20.57 -5.18
CA HIS A 706 -27.04 -19.77 -5.25
C HIS A 706 -27.32 -18.31 -4.84
N PRO A 707 -26.37 -17.55 -4.25
CA PRO A 707 -26.62 -16.15 -3.87
C PRO A 707 -26.55 -15.13 -5.03
N THR A 708 -25.78 -15.40 -6.09
CA THR A 708 -25.61 -14.44 -7.21
C THR A 708 -26.01 -14.94 -8.61
N ALA A 709 -25.84 -16.23 -8.92
CA ALA A 709 -26.17 -16.80 -10.23
C ALA A 709 -27.68 -16.74 -10.55
N TYR A 710 -28.06 -16.87 -11.82
CA TYR A 710 -29.48 -17.02 -12.18
C TYR A 710 -29.96 -18.46 -11.91
N THR A 711 -31.09 -18.64 -11.20
CA THR A 711 -31.51 -19.94 -10.66
C THR A 711 -32.94 -20.33 -11.03
N VAL A 712 -33.32 -20.21 -12.30
CA VAL A 712 -34.68 -20.56 -12.77
C VAL A 712 -34.95 -22.07 -12.81
N ASN A 713 -33.92 -22.88 -13.02
CA ASN A 713 -34.05 -24.33 -13.06
C ASN A 713 -34.33 -24.85 -11.65
N HIS A 714 -35.40 -25.64 -11.51
CA HIS A 714 -35.92 -26.13 -10.22
C HIS A 714 -36.50 -25.05 -9.30
N TRP A 715 -36.78 -23.86 -9.82
CA TRP A 715 -37.50 -22.82 -9.10
C TRP A 715 -39.01 -23.03 -9.16
N ILE A 716 -39.68 -23.03 -8.00
CA ILE A 716 -41.14 -23.18 -7.94
C ILE A 716 -41.77 -21.79 -7.82
N LYS A 717 -42.32 -21.31 -8.92
CA LYS A 717 -42.94 -19.97 -9.01
C LYS A 717 -44.34 -19.89 -8.39
N ASP A 718 -45.05 -21.01 -8.36
CA ASP A 718 -46.43 -21.11 -7.88
C ASP A 718 -46.51 -22.20 -6.80
N ILE A 719 -46.33 -21.82 -5.53
CA ILE A 719 -46.62 -22.72 -4.41
C ILE A 719 -48.07 -22.50 -4.00
N GLN A 720 -48.91 -23.49 -4.23
CA GLN A 720 -50.30 -23.49 -3.79
C GLN A 720 -50.56 -24.69 -2.87
N PHE A 721 -51.08 -24.41 -1.67
CA PHE A 721 -51.47 -25.43 -0.69
C PHE A 721 -52.98 -25.67 -0.80
N PHE A 722 -53.38 -26.41 -1.83
CA PHE A 722 -54.77 -26.82 -2.04
C PHE A 722 -54.94 -28.33 -1.83
N ASN A 723 -56.01 -28.71 -1.15
CA ASN A 723 -56.35 -30.12 -0.98
C ASN A 723 -56.93 -30.69 -2.29
N SER A 724 -57.22 -32.00 -2.32
CA SER A 724 -57.79 -32.67 -3.50
C SER A 724 -59.14 -32.13 -3.99
N THR A 725 -59.83 -31.34 -3.16
CA THR A 725 -61.11 -30.66 -3.47
C THR A 725 -60.94 -29.18 -3.79
N SER A 726 -59.70 -28.71 -3.97
CA SER A 726 -59.34 -27.31 -4.22
C SER A 726 -59.70 -26.34 -3.10
N GLU A 727 -59.82 -26.85 -1.86
CA GLU A 727 -59.92 -26.02 -0.67
C GLU A 727 -58.53 -25.68 -0.14
N LEU A 728 -58.42 -24.47 0.40
CA LEU A 728 -57.20 -23.94 1.00
C LEU A 728 -56.86 -24.74 2.26
N PHE A 729 -55.63 -25.23 2.39
CA PHE A 729 -55.10 -25.72 3.66
C PHE A 729 -53.82 -24.95 4.02
N LEU A 730 -53.69 -24.57 5.28
CA LEU A 730 -52.62 -23.66 5.72
C LEU A 730 -51.44 -24.46 6.29
N PRO A 731 -50.25 -24.43 5.66
CA PRO A 731 -49.09 -25.15 6.16
C PRO A 731 -48.59 -24.51 7.45
N VAL A 732 -48.47 -25.27 8.55
CA VAL A 732 -47.95 -24.74 9.82
C VAL A 732 -46.69 -25.47 10.26
N TRP A 733 -45.72 -24.69 10.74
CA TRP A 733 -44.38 -25.17 11.06
C TRP A 733 -44.37 -26.15 12.23
N GLY A 734 -45.13 -25.82 13.27
CA GLY A 734 -45.23 -26.53 14.53
C GLY A 734 -46.09 -27.79 14.47
N THR A 735 -46.09 -28.53 15.57
CA THR A 735 -46.92 -29.70 15.80
C THR A 735 -48.37 -29.30 16.12
N ALA A 736 -49.31 -30.19 15.84
CA ALA A 736 -50.73 -29.94 16.12
C ALA A 736 -51.01 -29.72 17.62
N PRO A 737 -51.83 -28.73 17.99
CA PRO A 737 -52.45 -28.68 19.30
C PRO A 737 -53.46 -29.82 19.46
N ILE A 738 -53.92 -30.07 20.69
CA ILE A 738 -54.93 -31.10 20.97
C ILE A 738 -56.20 -30.40 21.47
N PRO A 739 -57.33 -30.45 20.73
CA PRO A 739 -57.51 -31.08 19.41
C PRO A 739 -56.91 -30.26 18.25
N ALA A 740 -56.60 -30.93 17.14
CA ALA A 740 -56.10 -30.30 15.92
C ALA A 740 -57.26 -29.60 15.16
N GLU A 741 -56.96 -28.50 14.48
CA GLU A 741 -57.92 -27.83 13.60
C GLU A 741 -57.73 -28.29 12.15
N ASP A 742 -58.82 -28.64 11.48
CA ASP A 742 -58.82 -29.26 10.14
C ASP A 742 -58.30 -28.32 9.02
N ILE A 743 -58.19 -27.01 9.29
CA ILE A 743 -57.70 -26.01 8.33
C ILE A 743 -56.18 -26.04 8.17
N TYR A 744 -55.44 -26.62 9.13
CA TYR A 744 -53.99 -26.56 9.18
C TYR A 744 -53.33 -27.91 8.81
N ASP A 745 -52.24 -27.84 8.05
CA ASP A 745 -51.35 -28.97 7.79
C ASP A 745 -50.07 -28.84 8.64
N TYR A 746 -50.04 -29.58 9.76
CA TYR A 746 -49.02 -29.48 10.80
C TYR A 746 -47.72 -30.24 10.52
N GLY A 747 -46.62 -29.83 11.15
CA GLY A 747 -45.37 -30.60 11.16
C GLY A 747 -44.40 -30.25 10.02
N TYR A 748 -44.49 -29.06 9.44
CA TYR A 748 -43.53 -28.61 8.42
C TYR A 748 -42.09 -28.56 8.95
N LYS A 749 -41.90 -28.32 10.25
CA LYS A 749 -40.57 -28.38 10.90
C LYS A 749 -39.86 -29.71 10.67
N GLU A 750 -40.58 -30.84 10.66
CA GLU A 750 -39.98 -32.17 10.51
C GLU A 750 -39.46 -32.43 9.08
N ILE A 751 -39.96 -31.68 8.11
CA ILE A 751 -39.72 -31.90 6.68
C ILE A 751 -38.86 -30.79 6.07
N PHE A 752 -38.98 -29.53 6.52
CA PHE A 752 -38.37 -28.38 5.87
C PHE A 752 -37.39 -27.59 6.74
N GLU A 753 -37.18 -27.98 8.00
CA GLU A 753 -36.17 -27.33 8.83
C GLU A 753 -34.75 -27.63 8.32
N THR A 754 -34.06 -26.60 7.88
CA THR A 754 -32.70 -26.69 7.32
C THR A 754 -31.64 -26.22 8.30
N CYS A 755 -31.99 -25.48 9.37
CA CYS A 755 -31.03 -25.10 10.40
C CYS A 755 -30.39 -26.33 11.04
N PRO A 756 -29.07 -26.33 11.33
CA PRO A 756 -28.38 -27.49 11.87
C PRO A 756 -28.89 -27.89 13.26
N ASP A 757 -28.52 -29.09 13.71
CA ASP A 757 -28.87 -29.58 15.05
C ASP A 757 -28.52 -28.57 16.16
N GLY A 758 -29.44 -28.42 17.12
CA GLY A 758 -29.37 -27.41 18.18
C GLY A 758 -29.84 -26.00 17.76
N TYR A 759 -30.30 -25.83 16.52
CA TYR A 759 -30.87 -24.58 16.01
C TYR A 759 -32.18 -24.81 15.24
N HIS A 760 -32.99 -23.76 15.13
CA HIS A 760 -34.19 -23.73 14.29
C HIS A 760 -34.36 -22.37 13.59
N ARG A 761 -35.25 -22.33 12.59
CA ARG A 761 -35.71 -21.09 11.99
C ARG A 761 -36.56 -20.31 13.01
N PRO A 762 -36.28 -19.03 13.26
CA PRO A 762 -36.96 -18.27 14.31
C PRO A 762 -38.43 -18.01 13.96
N SER A 763 -39.28 -17.89 14.97
CA SER A 763 -40.69 -17.49 14.81
C SER A 763 -40.89 -15.97 14.76
N ASP A 764 -41.98 -15.56 14.11
CA ASP A 764 -42.63 -14.26 14.35
C ASP A 764 -44.07 -14.51 14.81
N GLY A 765 -44.22 -14.85 16.09
CA GLY A 765 -45.49 -15.23 16.71
C GLY A 765 -45.66 -16.74 16.77
N TYR A 766 -46.90 -17.19 16.65
CA TYR A 766 -47.22 -18.62 16.71
C TYR A 766 -46.62 -19.41 15.54
N ILE A 767 -46.38 -20.71 15.78
CA ILE A 767 -45.92 -21.67 14.76
C ILE A 767 -46.94 -22.79 14.54
N ASP A 768 -47.99 -22.88 15.35
CA ASP A 768 -49.04 -23.90 15.33
C ASP A 768 -50.39 -23.36 14.80
N ARG A 769 -50.42 -22.10 14.36
CA ARG A 769 -51.61 -21.40 13.82
C ARG A 769 -51.17 -20.11 13.11
N ILE A 770 -52.11 -19.38 12.53
CA ILE A 770 -51.88 -18.03 12.00
C ILE A 770 -51.36 -17.10 13.11
N ALA A 771 -50.30 -16.36 12.81
CA ALA A 771 -49.87 -15.21 13.59
C ALA A 771 -50.30 -13.91 12.89
N TYR A 772 -51.06 -13.06 13.59
CA TYR A 772 -51.51 -11.76 13.10
C TYR A 772 -50.57 -10.63 13.52
N ASN A 773 -49.97 -10.75 14.71
CA ASN A 773 -48.91 -9.86 15.24
C ASN A 773 -49.25 -8.36 15.33
N GLY A 774 -50.52 -7.95 15.17
CA GLY A 774 -50.93 -6.55 15.22
C GLY A 774 -52.35 -6.30 14.71
N PRO A 775 -52.69 -5.06 14.34
CA PRO A 775 -54.00 -4.73 13.79
C PRO A 775 -54.27 -5.47 12.47
N TYR A 776 -55.40 -6.17 12.39
CA TYR A 776 -55.80 -6.96 11.21
C TYR A 776 -57.32 -6.87 10.97
N PRO A 777 -57.79 -6.77 9.71
CA PRO A 777 -57.01 -6.76 8.47
C PRO A 777 -56.39 -5.38 8.17
N ASN A 778 -55.23 -5.39 7.53
CA ASN A 778 -54.52 -4.18 7.08
C ASN A 778 -54.71 -3.90 5.58
N ASN A 779 -55.83 -4.36 5.03
CA ASN A 779 -56.26 -4.02 3.67
C ASN A 779 -57.45 -3.07 3.76
N ILE A 780 -57.45 -2.05 2.91
CA ILE A 780 -58.52 -1.05 2.78
C ILE A 780 -59.08 -1.07 1.37
N ASP A 781 -60.41 -0.93 1.24
CA ASP A 781 -61.05 -0.70 -0.05
C ASP A 781 -61.03 0.80 -0.44
N GLN A 782 -61.62 1.13 -1.60
CA GLN A 782 -61.69 2.50 -2.10
C GLN A 782 -62.47 3.46 -1.18
N ASP A 783 -63.37 2.93 -0.34
CA ASP A 783 -64.18 3.71 0.59
C ASP A 783 -63.44 3.95 1.92
N GLY A 784 -62.26 3.35 2.08
CA GLY A 784 -61.46 3.39 3.32
C GLY A 784 -61.89 2.37 4.36
N ASP A 785 -62.74 1.39 4.01
CA ASP A 785 -63.18 0.35 4.92
C ASP A 785 -62.15 -0.79 5.00
N HIS A 786 -61.95 -1.34 6.19
CA HIS A 786 -61.12 -2.53 6.41
C HIS A 786 -61.75 -3.77 5.78
N VAL A 787 -60.98 -4.52 5.00
CA VAL A 787 -61.49 -5.66 4.24
C VAL A 787 -60.57 -6.88 4.29
N ILE A 788 -61.16 -8.07 4.12
CA ILE A 788 -60.45 -9.30 3.79
C ILE A 788 -60.81 -9.67 2.36
N VAL A 789 -59.82 -10.00 1.55
CA VAL A 789 -60.04 -10.52 0.19
C VAL A 789 -59.91 -12.03 0.24
N LYS A 790 -60.94 -12.77 -0.20
CA LYS A 790 -60.89 -14.23 -0.17
C LYS A 790 -59.86 -14.80 -1.14
N ALA A 791 -58.98 -15.64 -0.59
CA ALA A 791 -57.93 -16.38 -1.28
C ALA A 791 -58.41 -17.30 -2.43
N ASN A 792 -59.66 -17.78 -2.42
CA ASN A 792 -60.13 -18.83 -3.33
C ASN A 792 -60.94 -18.33 -4.55
N THR A 793 -61.44 -17.09 -4.55
CA THR A 793 -62.25 -16.55 -5.65
C THR A 793 -61.65 -15.31 -6.31
N ASN A 794 -60.56 -14.75 -5.77
CA ASN A 794 -59.90 -13.50 -6.20
C ASN A 794 -60.85 -12.31 -6.43
N LYS A 795 -62.10 -12.39 -5.93
CA LYS A 795 -63.20 -11.48 -6.31
C LYS A 795 -64.17 -11.14 -5.17
N ASP A 796 -64.12 -11.86 -4.03
CA ASP A 796 -64.96 -11.53 -2.87
C ASP A 796 -64.18 -10.63 -1.89
N VAL A 797 -64.64 -9.39 -1.74
CA VAL A 797 -64.18 -8.44 -0.70
C VAL A 797 -65.16 -8.48 0.47
N ILE A 798 -64.67 -8.82 1.66
CA ILE A 798 -65.48 -8.90 2.89
C ILE A 798 -65.10 -7.74 3.80
N LYS A 799 -66.01 -6.79 4.01
CA LYS A 799 -65.87 -5.75 5.03
C LYS A 799 -65.76 -6.41 6.40
N THR A 800 -64.68 -6.13 7.10
CA THR A 800 -64.30 -6.80 8.35
C THR A 800 -63.86 -5.77 9.38
N VAL A 801 -64.26 -5.97 10.64
CA VAL A 801 -63.86 -5.08 11.73
C VAL A 801 -62.38 -5.28 12.05
N LEU A 802 -61.65 -4.17 12.12
CA LEU A 802 -60.26 -4.16 12.57
C LEU A 802 -60.16 -4.71 14.00
N THR A 803 -59.36 -5.75 14.19
CA THR A 803 -59.08 -6.37 15.48
C THR A 803 -57.58 -6.25 15.79
N ASP A 804 -57.25 -5.88 17.02
CA ASP A 804 -55.86 -5.72 17.46
C ASP A 804 -55.31 -7.01 18.08
N TYR A 805 -54.37 -7.65 17.39
CA TYR A 805 -53.66 -8.85 17.84
C TYR A 805 -52.26 -8.55 18.38
N SER A 806 -51.97 -7.32 18.78
CA SER A 806 -50.64 -6.90 19.24
C SER A 806 -50.09 -7.70 20.43
N VAL A 807 -50.93 -8.40 21.18
CA VAL A 807 -50.49 -9.30 22.26
C VAL A 807 -49.68 -10.50 21.76
N GLU A 808 -49.84 -10.88 20.47
CA GLU A 808 -49.17 -12.05 19.89
C GLU A 808 -47.67 -11.85 19.70
N ILE A 809 -47.19 -10.60 19.65
CA ILE A 809 -45.75 -10.30 19.52
C ILE A 809 -44.94 -10.78 20.72
N ALA A 810 -45.58 -11.10 21.83
CA ALA A 810 -44.96 -11.75 22.98
C ALA A 810 -44.37 -13.13 22.62
N PHE A 811 -44.93 -13.80 21.60
CA PHE A 811 -44.52 -15.12 21.11
C PHE A 811 -43.56 -15.04 19.91
N SER A 812 -43.13 -13.84 19.52
CA SER A 812 -42.19 -13.61 18.42
C SER A 812 -40.75 -13.68 18.91
N GLU A 813 -40.01 -14.69 18.46
CA GLU A 813 -38.60 -14.82 18.79
C GLU A 813 -37.79 -13.66 18.20
N LEU A 814 -38.07 -13.24 16.96
CA LEU A 814 -37.34 -12.12 16.34
C LEU A 814 -37.60 -10.78 17.01
N ARG A 815 -38.87 -10.44 17.26
CA ARG A 815 -39.21 -9.14 17.89
C ARG A 815 -38.64 -9.05 19.31
N GLN A 816 -38.73 -10.13 20.09
CA GLN A 816 -38.19 -10.16 21.45
C GLN A 816 -36.66 -10.14 21.49
N SER A 817 -35.99 -10.68 20.47
CA SER A 817 -34.52 -10.80 20.44
C SER A 817 -33.81 -9.58 19.86
N LEU A 818 -34.42 -8.86 18.90
CA LEU A 818 -33.77 -7.78 18.14
C LEU A 818 -34.27 -6.38 18.50
N PHE A 819 -35.52 -6.21 18.90
CA PHE A 819 -36.10 -4.89 19.15
C PHE A 819 -35.93 -4.49 20.61
N LYS A 820 -35.39 -3.29 20.83
CA LYS A 820 -35.40 -2.62 22.13
C LYS A 820 -36.83 -2.45 22.64
N ASN A 821 -37.75 -2.12 21.76
CA ASN A 821 -39.18 -2.09 22.05
C ASN A 821 -39.94 -2.87 20.97
N PRO A 822 -40.32 -4.14 21.23
CA PRO A 822 -41.09 -4.94 20.29
C PRO A 822 -42.33 -4.21 19.79
N LEU A 823 -42.41 -4.01 18.47
CA LEU A 823 -43.54 -3.40 17.79
C LEU A 823 -44.50 -4.45 17.27
N SER A 824 -45.75 -4.07 17.09
CA SER A 824 -46.79 -4.86 16.42
C SER A 824 -46.97 -4.40 14.97
N GLY A 825 -47.61 -5.24 14.16
CA GLY A 825 -48.02 -4.90 12.80
C GLY A 825 -47.11 -5.48 11.72
N ASP A 826 -47.38 -5.01 10.51
CA ASP A 826 -46.89 -5.43 9.22
C ASP A 826 -46.26 -4.25 8.47
N ALA A 827 -45.01 -4.40 8.06
CA ALA A 827 -44.25 -3.38 7.33
C ALA A 827 -44.51 -3.43 5.81
N GLY A 828 -45.30 -4.39 5.31
CA GLY A 828 -45.62 -4.57 3.90
C GLY A 828 -46.61 -3.54 3.37
N LEU A 829 -46.46 -3.18 2.09
CA LEU A 829 -47.35 -2.26 1.37
C LEU A 829 -47.49 -2.72 -0.08
N ASN A 830 -48.72 -2.88 -0.54
CA ASN A 830 -49.09 -3.23 -1.91
C ASN A 830 -50.31 -2.41 -2.33
N GLU A 831 -50.29 -1.85 -3.53
CA GLU A 831 -51.43 -1.12 -4.11
C GLU A 831 -52.16 -2.00 -5.14
N ASN A 832 -53.49 -1.87 -5.22
CA ASN A 832 -54.35 -2.54 -6.20
C ASN A 832 -54.28 -4.07 -6.19
N ILE A 833 -54.49 -4.64 -5.00
CA ILE A 833 -54.62 -6.07 -4.71
C ILE A 833 -55.85 -6.64 -5.42
N GLY A 834 -55.75 -6.89 -6.73
CA GLY A 834 -56.86 -7.38 -7.55
C GLY A 834 -56.83 -7.12 -9.07
N GLY A 835 -55.86 -6.41 -9.65
CA GLY A 835 -55.68 -6.34 -11.13
C GLY A 835 -55.41 -4.94 -11.74
N TYR A 836 -54.89 -4.94 -12.97
CA TYR A 836 -53.99 -3.94 -13.59
C TYR A 836 -54.56 -2.56 -14.03
N ASP A 837 -55.81 -2.17 -13.77
CA ASP A 837 -56.24 -0.79 -14.05
C ASP A 837 -57.35 -0.24 -13.14
N GLY A 838 -57.76 -0.99 -12.11
CA GLY A 838 -58.81 -0.57 -11.18
C GLY A 838 -60.17 -0.29 -11.82
N SER A 839 -60.38 -0.59 -13.11
CA SER A 839 -61.66 -0.36 -13.78
C SER A 839 -62.62 -1.53 -13.52
N PRO A 840 -63.89 -1.24 -13.15
CA PRO A 840 -64.94 -2.26 -13.04
C PRO A 840 -65.16 -3.04 -14.35
N GLU A 841 -64.72 -2.49 -15.47
CA GLU A 841 -64.94 -2.96 -16.84
C GLU A 841 -64.10 -4.18 -17.22
N VAL A 842 -62.96 -4.41 -16.55
CA VAL A 842 -62.12 -5.62 -16.69
C VAL A 842 -62.17 -6.57 -15.49
N GLY A 843 -63.01 -6.26 -14.48
CA GLY A 843 -63.29 -7.14 -13.35
C GLY A 843 -62.22 -7.19 -12.25
N GLY A 844 -61.44 -6.12 -12.08
CA GLY A 844 -60.47 -5.95 -10.99
C GLY A 844 -61.09 -5.39 -9.70
N ILE A 845 -60.45 -5.67 -8.56
CA ILE A 845 -60.76 -5.07 -7.26
C ILE A 845 -59.67 -4.06 -6.90
N LYS A 846 -60.05 -2.86 -6.45
CA LYS A 846 -59.11 -1.88 -5.88
C LYS A 846 -59.13 -1.96 -4.36
N VAL A 847 -58.16 -2.68 -3.83
CA VAL A 847 -57.88 -2.83 -2.40
C VAL A 847 -56.39 -2.59 -2.20
N ASP A 848 -56.02 -1.82 -1.18
CA ASP A 848 -54.62 -1.51 -0.89
C ASP A 848 -54.24 -2.12 0.47
N ARG A 849 -53.08 -2.79 0.53
CA ARG A 849 -52.44 -3.18 1.79
C ARG A 849 -51.61 -2.02 2.27
N TYR A 850 -51.94 -1.51 3.44
CA TYR A 850 -51.17 -0.45 4.09
C TYR A 850 -50.31 -1.03 5.22
N GLN A 851 -49.13 -0.44 5.41
CA GLN A 851 -48.25 -0.82 6.49
C GLN A 851 -48.75 -0.22 7.81
N ASN A 852 -48.72 -1.02 8.88
CA ASN A 852 -49.13 -0.62 10.24
C ASN A 852 -48.07 -0.96 11.30
N PHE A 853 -46.83 -1.14 10.86
CA PHE A 853 -45.67 -1.37 11.73
C PHE A 853 -45.03 -0.06 12.18
N TRP A 854 -44.78 0.84 11.23
CA TRP A 854 -44.19 2.16 11.45
C TRP A 854 -45.24 3.24 11.21
N GLN A 855 -45.22 4.34 11.97
CA GLN A 855 -45.98 5.54 11.62
C GLN A 855 -45.55 6.06 10.25
N SER A 856 -44.24 6.01 9.97
CA SER A 856 -43.67 6.28 8.66
C SER A 856 -42.57 5.29 8.33
N ARG A 857 -42.73 4.54 7.23
CA ARG A 857 -41.78 3.50 6.79
C ARG A 857 -40.36 4.00 6.46
N THR A 858 -40.19 5.31 6.37
CA THR A 858 -38.92 5.99 6.08
C THR A 858 -38.50 6.94 7.21
N ASP A 859 -39.13 6.87 8.38
CA ASP A 859 -38.69 7.65 9.53
C ASP A 859 -37.65 6.84 10.32
N VAL A 860 -36.38 7.14 10.08
CA VAL A 860 -35.26 6.43 10.74
C VAL A 860 -35.21 6.78 12.23
N ASP A 861 -35.60 7.99 12.61
CA ASP A 861 -35.59 8.42 14.01
C ASP A 861 -36.64 7.63 14.79
N GLU A 862 -37.84 7.45 14.22
CA GLU A 862 -38.85 6.53 14.77
C GLU A 862 -38.30 5.11 14.93
N ALA A 863 -37.68 4.57 13.88
CA ALA A 863 -37.17 3.21 13.90
C ALA A 863 -36.10 3.00 14.99
N GLN A 864 -35.18 3.96 15.16
CA GLN A 864 -34.13 3.93 16.19
C GLN A 864 -34.67 3.95 17.62
N GLU A 865 -35.89 4.43 17.86
CA GLU A 865 -36.53 4.32 19.18
C GLU A 865 -36.90 2.88 19.56
N HIS A 866 -37.09 2.02 18.56
CA HIS A 866 -37.61 0.66 18.71
C HIS A 866 -36.58 -0.43 18.42
N ILE A 867 -35.66 -0.19 17.49
CA ILE A 867 -34.56 -1.08 17.13
C ILE A 867 -33.32 -0.25 16.89
N THR A 868 -32.23 -0.58 17.57
CA THR A 868 -30.93 0.09 17.42
C THR A 868 -30.11 -0.61 16.34
N PHE A 869 -29.79 0.12 15.27
CA PHE A 869 -29.09 -0.45 14.13
C PHE A 869 -28.16 0.53 13.42
N LEU A 870 -27.14 -0.02 12.74
CA LEU A 870 -26.25 0.70 11.83
C LEU A 870 -26.27 0.03 10.45
N ILE A 871 -26.01 0.79 9.40
CA ILE A 871 -25.89 0.28 8.02
C ILE A 871 -24.51 0.61 7.44
N GLY A 872 -23.83 -0.39 6.88
CA GLY A 872 -22.48 -0.18 6.37
C GLY A 872 -21.69 -1.46 6.14
N PHE A 873 -20.38 -1.29 5.98
CA PHE A 873 -19.42 -2.37 5.83
C PHE A 873 -19.09 -3.01 7.18
N TYR A 874 -18.72 -4.29 7.15
CA TYR A 874 -18.41 -5.05 8.35
C TYR A 874 -17.13 -5.85 8.12
N ALA A 875 -16.13 -5.63 8.97
CA ALA A 875 -14.80 -6.21 8.79
C ALA A 875 -14.70 -7.56 9.50
N ASP A 876 -14.73 -8.65 8.75
CA ASP A 876 -14.73 -10.02 9.29
C ASP A 876 -13.54 -10.87 8.82
N GLY A 877 -12.56 -10.26 8.15
CA GLY A 877 -11.40 -10.93 7.58
C GLY A 877 -11.69 -11.55 6.22
N PHE A 878 -12.92 -11.41 5.70
CA PHE A 878 -13.29 -11.80 4.35
C PHE A 878 -13.66 -10.59 3.50
N PHE A 879 -14.56 -9.74 4.00
CA PHE A 879 -15.08 -8.57 3.27
C PHE A 879 -14.04 -7.46 3.13
N ASP A 880 -13.42 -7.06 4.24
CA ASP A 880 -12.50 -5.92 4.33
C ASP A 880 -11.15 -6.12 3.60
N ARG A 881 -10.89 -7.34 3.16
CA ARG A 881 -9.62 -7.74 2.50
C ARG A 881 -9.77 -7.94 1.00
N ARG A 882 -10.98 -7.80 0.45
CA ARG A 882 -11.33 -8.09 -0.94
C ARG A 882 -11.81 -6.84 -1.68
N PRO A 883 -11.73 -6.82 -3.02
CA PRO A 883 -12.14 -5.68 -3.81
C PRO A 883 -13.65 -5.50 -3.71
N ILE A 884 -14.07 -4.38 -3.12
CA ILE A 884 -15.47 -4.00 -3.05
C ILE A 884 -15.89 -3.49 -4.44
N LYS A 885 -16.88 -4.16 -5.04
CA LYS A 885 -17.40 -3.86 -6.38
C LYS A 885 -18.80 -3.25 -6.26
N MET A 886 -19.06 -2.19 -7.05
CA MET A 886 -20.35 -1.47 -7.19
C MET A 886 -20.77 -1.50 -8.66
N GLY A 887 -22.04 -1.81 -8.97
CA GLY A 887 -22.50 -1.94 -10.35
C GLY A 887 -23.56 -0.92 -10.79
N SER A 888 -23.35 -0.28 -11.95
CA SER A 888 -24.38 0.04 -12.96
C SER A 888 -23.81 0.36 -14.35
N ALA A 889 -22.72 -0.28 -14.75
CA ALA A 889 -22.51 -0.58 -16.18
C ALA A 889 -23.11 -1.97 -16.54
N ASP A 890 -23.35 -2.86 -15.56
CA ASP A 890 -23.71 -4.29 -15.79
C ASP A 890 -24.74 -4.90 -14.78
N GLY A 891 -25.68 -4.15 -14.21
CA GLY A 891 -26.79 -4.70 -13.40
C GLY A 891 -26.61 -4.76 -11.86
N SER A 892 -27.72 -5.03 -11.17
CA SER A 892 -28.01 -4.79 -9.74
C SER A 892 -27.04 -5.42 -8.71
N TYR A 893 -26.02 -4.71 -8.20
CA TYR A 893 -25.31 -5.01 -6.93
C TYR A 893 -24.63 -3.75 -6.37
N PRO A 894 -25.09 -3.12 -5.28
CA PRO A 894 -24.56 -1.82 -4.85
C PRO A 894 -23.18 -1.95 -4.19
N TYR A 895 -22.93 -2.93 -3.29
CA TYR A 895 -21.56 -3.19 -2.79
C TYR A 895 -21.38 -4.66 -2.39
N CYS A 896 -20.52 -5.38 -3.09
CA CYS A 896 -20.28 -6.82 -2.90
C CYS A 896 -18.80 -7.16 -3.07
N VAL A 897 -18.32 -8.16 -2.34
CA VAL A 897 -17.07 -8.87 -2.64
C VAL A 897 -17.37 -10.30 -3.06
N SER A 898 -16.49 -10.91 -3.86
CA SER A 898 -16.67 -12.28 -4.37
C SER A 898 -18.01 -12.51 -5.12
N SER A 899 -18.50 -11.49 -5.82
CA SER A 899 -19.81 -11.52 -6.51
C SER A 899 -19.95 -12.62 -7.57
N GLY A 900 -18.83 -13.18 -8.06
CA GLY A 900 -18.80 -14.22 -9.08
C GLY A 900 -19.04 -15.65 -8.58
N ASN A 901 -19.33 -15.87 -7.29
CA ASN A 901 -19.45 -17.23 -6.73
C ASN A 901 -20.39 -17.30 -5.51
N ALA A 902 -20.57 -18.50 -4.96
CA ALA A 902 -21.46 -18.77 -3.81
C ALA A 902 -20.93 -18.24 -2.46
N GLN A 903 -19.72 -17.67 -2.41
CA GLN A 903 -19.11 -17.02 -1.25
C GLN A 903 -19.33 -15.50 -1.24
N ALA A 904 -20.20 -14.99 -2.12
CA ALA A 904 -20.55 -13.57 -2.19
C ALA A 904 -20.90 -13.00 -0.81
N ALA A 905 -20.32 -11.83 -0.50
CA ALA A 905 -20.51 -11.13 0.74
C ALA A 905 -20.87 -9.66 0.48
N TYR A 906 -21.77 -9.13 1.30
CA TYR A 906 -22.42 -7.84 1.08
C TYR A 906 -22.25 -6.93 2.30
N LEU A 907 -22.39 -5.62 2.07
CA LEU A 907 -22.75 -4.70 3.15
C LEU A 907 -24.06 -5.14 3.81
N GLY A 908 -24.40 -4.53 4.95
CA GLY A 908 -25.59 -4.93 5.66
C GLY A 908 -25.93 -4.08 6.86
N ILE A 909 -26.78 -4.64 7.71
CA ILE A 909 -27.26 -4.02 8.93
C ILE A 909 -26.66 -4.72 10.14
N LEU A 910 -26.08 -3.95 11.05
CA LEU A 910 -25.72 -4.40 12.38
C LEU A 910 -26.83 -4.01 13.35
N VAL A 911 -27.44 -4.99 14.01
CA VAL A 911 -28.33 -4.74 15.16
C VAL A 911 -27.53 -4.91 16.43
N TYR A 912 -27.65 -3.96 17.36
CA TYR A 912 -26.85 -3.94 18.58
C TYR A 912 -27.65 -3.51 19.80
N ASN A 913 -27.16 -3.84 20.99
CA ASN A 913 -27.68 -3.39 22.28
C ASN A 913 -26.73 -2.37 22.91
N GLU A 914 -27.20 -1.13 23.05
CA GLU A 914 -26.43 -0.01 23.62
C GLU A 914 -25.91 -0.27 25.04
N ALA A 915 -26.62 -1.07 25.84
CA ALA A 915 -26.30 -1.25 27.26
C ALA A 915 -25.12 -2.21 27.48
N ASN A 916 -24.82 -3.09 26.51
CA ASN A 916 -23.81 -4.14 26.68
C ASN A 916 -22.99 -4.43 25.40
N ASN A 917 -23.18 -3.66 24.34
CA ASN A 917 -22.54 -3.78 23.02
C ASN A 917 -22.79 -5.11 22.29
N ALA A 918 -23.67 -5.97 22.78
CA ALA A 918 -24.02 -7.22 22.11
C ALA A 918 -24.58 -6.89 20.73
N SER A 919 -23.98 -7.46 19.70
CA SER A 919 -24.28 -7.09 18.32
C SER A 919 -24.19 -8.29 17.37
N VAL A 920 -24.99 -8.22 16.31
CA VAL A 920 -25.01 -9.21 15.23
C VAL A 920 -25.24 -8.54 13.89
N PHE A 921 -24.47 -8.97 12.90
CA PHE A 921 -24.52 -8.44 11.54
C PHE A 921 -25.37 -9.31 10.62
N PHE A 922 -26.21 -8.65 9.83
CA PHE A 922 -27.08 -9.23 8.82
C PHE A 922 -26.69 -8.68 7.44
N PRO A 923 -26.15 -9.50 6.53
CA PRO A 923 -25.84 -9.05 5.19
C PRO A 923 -27.12 -8.70 4.44
N SER A 924 -27.08 -7.61 3.67
CA SER A 924 -28.14 -7.20 2.76
C SER A 924 -28.10 -8.04 1.50
N ALA A 925 -28.29 -9.35 1.61
CA ALA A 925 -28.15 -10.28 0.50
C ALA A 925 -29.22 -10.06 -0.61
N GLY A 926 -30.31 -9.34 -0.33
CA GLY A 926 -31.48 -9.29 -1.20
C GLY A 926 -32.39 -10.49 -1.01
N ARG A 927 -33.18 -10.78 -2.04
CA ARG A 927 -34.00 -12.00 -2.15
C ARG A 927 -34.14 -12.40 -3.61
N ARG A 928 -34.62 -13.62 -3.84
CA ARG A 928 -35.01 -14.11 -5.16
C ARG A 928 -36.51 -13.95 -5.36
N GLN A 929 -36.91 -13.30 -6.46
CA GLN A 929 -38.30 -13.07 -6.83
C GLN A 929 -39.06 -14.39 -6.97
N ASN A 930 -40.31 -14.39 -6.53
CA ASN A 930 -41.21 -15.52 -6.66
C ASN A 930 -41.41 -15.96 -8.12
N LYS A 931 -41.53 -15.01 -9.07
CA LYS A 931 -41.97 -15.31 -10.45
C LYS A 931 -40.93 -16.04 -11.30
N ASP A 932 -39.67 -15.60 -11.24
CA ASP A 932 -38.63 -16.01 -12.20
C ASP A 932 -37.25 -16.24 -11.56
N SER A 933 -37.19 -16.23 -10.23
CA SER A 933 -35.95 -16.41 -9.46
C SER A 933 -34.90 -15.30 -9.64
N SER A 934 -35.23 -14.19 -10.30
CA SER A 934 -34.32 -13.05 -10.44
C SER A 934 -33.95 -12.47 -9.07
N LEU A 935 -32.74 -11.91 -8.97
CA LEU A 935 -32.27 -11.28 -7.74
C LEU A 935 -32.75 -9.84 -7.67
N GLU A 936 -33.27 -9.46 -6.50
CA GLU A 936 -33.70 -8.10 -6.22
C GLU A 936 -33.21 -7.61 -4.87
N PHE A 937 -33.02 -6.28 -4.77
CA PHE A 937 -32.56 -5.57 -3.57
C PHE A 937 -31.24 -6.09 -2.98
N THR A 938 -30.46 -6.84 -3.75
CA THR A 938 -29.11 -7.28 -3.37
C THR A 938 -28.28 -6.07 -2.98
N GLY A 939 -27.53 -6.17 -1.89
CA GLY A 939 -26.78 -5.08 -1.24
C GLY A 939 -27.62 -3.91 -0.73
N GLN A 940 -28.96 -3.97 -0.76
CA GLN A 940 -29.84 -2.91 -0.23
C GLN A 940 -30.58 -3.39 1.02
N THR A 941 -31.22 -4.56 0.93
CA THR A 941 -32.07 -5.11 1.98
C THR A 941 -31.79 -6.59 2.17
N GLY A 942 -31.66 -7.05 3.42
CA GLY A 942 -31.63 -8.47 3.75
C GLY A 942 -33.04 -8.98 4.06
N TYR A 943 -33.47 -10.06 3.41
CA TYR A 943 -34.74 -10.73 3.72
C TYR A 943 -34.50 -12.08 4.38
N TYR A 944 -35.26 -12.36 5.44
CA TYR A 944 -35.07 -13.53 6.28
C TYR A 944 -36.39 -14.25 6.56
N HIS A 945 -36.44 -15.54 6.23
CA HIS A 945 -37.60 -16.39 6.51
C HIS A 945 -37.79 -16.60 8.02
N THR A 946 -39.05 -16.55 8.46
CA THR A 946 -39.46 -17.01 9.79
C THR A 946 -40.20 -18.35 9.71
N ALA A 947 -40.45 -19.00 10.83
CA ALA A 947 -41.26 -20.20 10.94
C ALA A 947 -42.78 -19.92 11.01
N SER A 948 -43.20 -18.66 11.07
CA SER A 948 -44.60 -18.29 11.32
C SER A 948 -45.35 -18.02 10.03
N ILE A 949 -46.55 -18.57 9.91
CA ILE A 949 -47.49 -18.19 8.86
C ILE A 949 -48.27 -16.94 9.25
N ALA A 950 -48.67 -16.17 8.25
CA ALA A 950 -49.50 -14.99 8.40
C ALA A 950 -50.91 -15.24 7.86
N ALA A 951 -51.81 -14.29 8.10
CA ALA A 951 -53.16 -14.37 7.57
C ALA A 951 -53.16 -14.21 6.04
N SER A 952 -53.85 -15.11 5.35
CA SER A 952 -53.94 -15.11 3.89
C SER A 952 -54.78 -13.95 3.34
N SER A 953 -54.38 -13.44 2.17
CA SER A 953 -55.15 -12.50 1.35
C SER A 953 -55.42 -13.11 -0.03
N ALA A 954 -56.12 -12.41 -0.93
CA ALA A 954 -56.31 -12.90 -2.31
C ALA A 954 -55.05 -12.87 -3.17
N GLU A 955 -54.12 -11.96 -2.89
CA GLU A 955 -52.80 -11.98 -3.55
C GLU A 955 -51.91 -13.10 -2.99
N ASP A 956 -51.98 -13.32 -1.68
CA ASP A 956 -51.14 -14.24 -0.95
C ASP A 956 -52.02 -15.28 -0.25
N PRO A 957 -52.56 -16.27 -0.98
CA PRO A 957 -53.44 -17.30 -0.42
C PRO A 957 -52.75 -18.12 0.69
N HIS A 958 -51.42 -18.06 0.74
CA HIS A 958 -50.59 -18.62 1.78
C HIS A 958 -49.45 -17.64 2.06
N ALA A 959 -49.56 -16.87 3.15
CA ALA A 959 -48.58 -15.85 3.51
C ALA A 959 -47.70 -16.32 4.68
N VAL A 960 -46.43 -15.92 4.68
CA VAL A 960 -45.46 -16.24 5.74
C VAL A 960 -44.78 -14.98 6.22
N TRP A 961 -44.56 -14.88 7.52
CA TRP A 961 -43.80 -13.75 8.07
C TRP A 961 -42.35 -13.83 7.65
N SER A 962 -41.82 -12.68 7.24
CA SER A 962 -40.43 -12.48 6.84
C SER A 962 -39.91 -11.22 7.51
N MET A 963 -38.65 -11.23 7.93
CA MET A 963 -37.97 -10.04 8.41
C MET A 963 -37.24 -9.35 7.25
N SER A 964 -37.43 -8.05 7.11
CA SER A 964 -36.68 -7.20 6.19
C SER A 964 -35.75 -6.29 6.98
N LEU A 965 -34.46 -6.33 6.66
CA LEU A 965 -33.44 -5.47 7.26
C LEU A 965 -32.85 -4.60 6.16
N GLY A 966 -33.38 -3.39 6.03
CA GLY A 966 -32.92 -2.37 5.10
C GLY A 966 -33.03 -0.98 5.75
N LYS A 967 -32.46 0.03 5.11
CA LYS A 967 -32.70 1.44 5.49
C LYS A 967 -33.98 1.98 4.85
N TRP A 968 -34.23 1.58 3.60
CA TRP A 968 -35.38 2.03 2.80
C TRP A 968 -36.07 0.81 2.15
N PRO A 969 -37.13 0.25 2.78
CA PRO A 969 -37.75 0.67 4.05
C PRO A 969 -36.90 0.34 5.28
N ASN A 970 -37.24 0.94 6.43
CA ASN A 970 -36.65 0.65 7.74
C ASN A 970 -36.71 -0.86 8.09
N PRO A 971 -35.87 -1.35 9.03
CA PRO A 971 -35.98 -2.72 9.54
C PRO A 971 -37.41 -3.05 9.94
N GLY A 972 -37.89 -4.26 9.75
CA GLY A 972 -39.29 -4.58 10.04
C GLY A 972 -39.64 -6.01 9.74
N LEU A 973 -40.88 -6.39 10.03
CA LEU A 973 -41.43 -7.69 9.68
C LEU A 973 -42.66 -7.49 8.82
N MET A 974 -42.78 -8.32 7.79
CA MET A 974 -43.89 -8.29 6.85
C MET A 974 -44.24 -9.69 6.39
N TYR A 975 -45.52 -9.93 6.10
CA TYR A 975 -45.92 -11.18 5.48
C TYR A 975 -45.76 -11.14 3.97
N GLN A 976 -45.29 -12.25 3.38
CA GLN A 976 -44.95 -12.39 1.96
C GLN A 976 -45.29 -13.79 1.46
N LEU A 977 -45.21 -14.01 0.15
CA LEU A 977 -45.34 -15.34 -0.43
C LEU A 977 -44.20 -16.29 0.00
N PRO A 978 -44.49 -17.56 0.30
CA PRO A 978 -43.51 -18.59 0.64
C PRO A 978 -42.57 -18.93 -0.54
N THR A 979 -42.95 -18.55 -1.76
CA THR A 979 -42.18 -18.74 -3.01
C THR A 979 -40.96 -17.84 -3.11
N PHE A 980 -40.87 -16.74 -2.36
CA PHE A 980 -39.67 -15.91 -2.35
C PHE A 980 -38.48 -16.70 -1.79
N GLY A 981 -37.33 -16.58 -2.44
CA GLY A 981 -36.08 -17.13 -1.92
C GLY A 981 -35.42 -16.14 -0.99
N GLN A 982 -35.35 -16.47 0.29
CA GLN A 982 -34.79 -15.58 1.30
C GLN A 982 -33.70 -16.28 2.11
N SER A 983 -32.89 -15.48 2.81
CA SER A 983 -31.87 -16.01 3.70
C SER A 983 -32.52 -16.66 4.93
N ILE A 984 -31.81 -17.56 5.60
CA ILE A 984 -32.21 -18.09 6.89
C ILE A 984 -31.16 -17.70 7.92
N ARG A 985 -31.62 -17.07 9.01
CA ARG A 985 -30.82 -16.77 10.20
C ARG A 985 -31.34 -17.59 11.36
N CYS A 986 -30.60 -18.63 11.74
CA CYS A 986 -31.06 -19.57 12.75
C CYS A 986 -30.89 -19.02 14.17
N VAL A 987 -31.78 -19.47 15.07
CA VAL A 987 -31.72 -19.23 16.52
C VAL A 987 -31.47 -20.54 17.27
N ARG A 988 -30.81 -20.43 18.42
CA ARG A 988 -30.48 -21.59 19.26
C ARG A 988 -31.73 -22.21 19.87
N ASP A 989 -31.83 -23.53 19.83
CA ASP A 989 -32.84 -24.27 20.59
C ASP A 989 -32.66 -23.99 22.09
N GLU A 990 -33.75 -23.70 22.82
CA GLU A 990 -33.66 -23.62 24.27
C GLU A 990 -33.24 -24.97 24.85
N VAL A 991 -32.19 -24.97 25.66
CA VAL A 991 -31.91 -26.10 26.52
C VAL A 991 -33.00 -26.08 27.58
N ILE A 992 -34.04 -26.87 27.39
CA ILE A 992 -34.97 -27.20 28.47
C ILE A 992 -34.13 -27.92 29.52
N SER A 993 -33.58 -27.17 30.48
CA SER A 993 -33.19 -27.77 31.75
C SER A 993 -34.49 -28.28 32.31
N ARG A 994 -34.75 -29.59 32.18
CA ARG A 994 -35.83 -30.25 32.90
C ARG A 994 -35.59 -29.95 34.38
N LYS A 995 -36.32 -28.96 34.90
CA LYS A 995 -36.50 -28.80 36.33
C LYS A 995 -37.66 -29.67 36.75
#